data_AF-A0A3M7DQY1-F1
#
_entry.id   AF-A0A3M7DQY1-F1
#
_cell.length_a   1.000
_cell.length_b   1.000
_cell.length_c   1.000
_cell.angle_alpha   90.00
_cell.angle_beta   90.00
_cell.angle_gamma   90.00
#
_symmetry.space_group_name_H-M   'P 1'
#
loop_
_entity.id
_entity.type
_entity.pdbx_description
1 polymer ?
#
loop_
_entity_poly.entity_id
_entity_poly.type
_entity_poly.pdbx_seq_one_letter_code
_entity_poly.pdbx_strand_id
1 'polypeptide(L)'
;MAHNHEAPYRAQDRSEISEMIRGLENNQGKKKGPGGYSVKKNTFDVEGSNIKVDSWRMQDWEYKKPQLPTYARGLFTTIDSAGHPEIAVRGYDKFFNHGEVRETEWPNVETNTRGPYELSVKENGCIIFISGLEDGTLIVCSKHSTGTRADSNVSHAKAGEKWVDRHLASVGRTRQQLAFKLREMNATAVAELCDDEFEEHVLQYSPDTAGLYLHGINLNLPEFATYPHHLVDRFAEEWGMKKTTYITKDNIKDVKDFLDGIGLTGHYEGRDTEGFVIRCQSQANGGEWHDWFFKYKFEEPYLMYRQWRECTKAIIADHQPKYKKHKKITEEYIDFARRQLHGNPELAKAYMNNHGIIKMRDDFLASRGLKGVDIIAREQQEGDVAPTDVSQDLVIVPVATLGCGKTTVALGLCKLFGWGHIQNDNITVKKGKPAAFASACCKELENYPAMVADRNNHQKRERKQLIEDVSKIVPHAHFVAMEYSHDRSNYERIRAATRERVLGRGDNHQTIQAASKGPGEIIGIMEGFMERFEPVDAENPPDDGFDTVIKLDPTADSRENLEVVISQLYAEFPKLFQNHEMPSSHDMDMAIQAALNDYQVDIKHEIKGRDDRRNKQNKQQMNGQAGAANGKQKQRGVEFFAVQLPATRVYAILDAIFRDTDPETAHMYSTLRQQRRVQTEFHVTLIHKAMANEHSEHWGRLLDMHNQAAQGEQSPLQPEPKLGACKVRLERLVWDERLMAFVVRLAPVDGSNEQFSTVNQTAHVTVGTASPDIKPVESNHLLARWLQEGSGPTGIKEIPVKGNVELEGTVKAVLSKR
;
A
#
# COMPACT_ATOMS: atom_id res chain seq x y z
N MET A 1 1.24 16.02 -30.61
CA MET A 1 0.12 15.12 -30.97
C MET A 1 -0.89 15.74 -31.94
N ALA A 2 -1.72 16.72 -31.57
CA ALA A 2 -2.79 17.21 -32.45
C ALA A 2 -2.33 18.03 -33.69
N HIS A 3 -1.06 18.46 -33.75
CA HIS A 3 -0.45 19.07 -34.94
C HIS A 3 0.22 18.08 -35.90
N ASN A 4 0.38 16.80 -35.50
CA ASN A 4 1.00 15.80 -36.36
C ASN A 4 -0.06 15.22 -37.29
N HIS A 5 -0.02 15.62 -38.56
CA HIS A 5 -0.83 15.00 -39.61
C HIS A 5 -0.28 13.64 -40.07
N GLU A 6 0.94 13.30 -39.63
CA GLU A 6 1.61 12.05 -39.92
C GLU A 6 1.58 11.09 -38.73
N ALA A 7 1.42 9.80 -39.03
CA ALA A 7 1.45 8.74 -38.03
C ALA A 7 2.85 8.66 -37.40
N PRO A 8 2.97 8.73 -36.05
CA PRO A 8 4.26 8.56 -35.41
C PRO A 8 4.75 7.12 -35.62
N TYR A 9 6.05 6.96 -35.86
CA TYR A 9 6.71 5.67 -35.94
C TYR A 9 8.10 5.75 -35.34
N ARG A 10 8.44 4.74 -34.53
CA ARG A 10 9.82 4.45 -34.12
C ARG A 10 9.95 2.94 -33.97
N ALA A 11 11.04 2.40 -34.49
CA ALA A 11 11.40 1.01 -34.24
C ALA A 11 11.76 0.80 -32.77
N GLN A 12 11.58 -0.42 -32.29
CA GLN A 12 12.00 -0.81 -30.95
C GLN A 12 13.54 -0.85 -30.85
N ASP A 13 14.10 -0.26 -29.80
CA ASP A 13 15.52 -0.42 -29.45
C ASP A 13 15.68 -1.53 -28.40
N ARG A 14 16.46 -2.55 -28.76
CA ARG A 14 16.67 -3.74 -27.91
C ARG A 14 17.36 -3.42 -26.59
N SER A 15 18.25 -2.43 -26.58
CA SER A 15 18.97 -2.00 -25.38
C SER A 15 18.02 -1.28 -24.43
N GLU A 16 17.21 -0.34 -24.93
CA GLU A 16 16.23 0.39 -24.13
C GLU A 16 15.21 -0.58 -23.48
N ILE A 17 14.72 -1.55 -24.26
CA ILE A 17 13.76 -2.54 -23.75
C ILE A 17 14.42 -3.47 -22.72
N SER A 18 15.65 -3.91 -22.98
CA SER A 18 16.41 -4.72 -22.02
C SER A 18 16.62 -3.99 -20.70
N GLU A 19 16.89 -2.69 -20.73
CA GLU A 19 17.05 -1.87 -19.54
C GLU A 19 15.72 -1.69 -18.80
N MET A 20 14.63 -1.39 -19.52
CA MET A 20 13.29 -1.31 -18.95
C MET A 20 12.90 -2.62 -18.24
N ILE A 21 13.05 -3.77 -18.91
CA ILE A 21 12.73 -5.09 -18.35
C ILE A 21 13.60 -5.36 -17.11
N ARG A 22 14.90 -5.09 -17.16
CA ARG A 22 15.79 -5.24 -16.00
C ARG A 22 15.34 -4.39 -14.81
N GLY A 23 14.89 -3.16 -15.07
CA GLY A 23 14.29 -2.29 -14.05
C GLY A 23 13.07 -2.94 -13.39
N LEU A 24 12.16 -3.50 -14.19
CA LEU A 24 10.97 -4.18 -13.70
C LEU A 24 11.30 -5.48 -12.94
N GLU A 25 12.24 -6.29 -13.43
CA GLU A 25 12.69 -7.55 -12.81
C GLU A 25 13.37 -7.31 -11.46
N ASN A 26 14.23 -6.30 -11.38
CA ASN A 26 14.89 -5.91 -10.13
C ASN A 26 13.89 -5.52 -9.03
N ASN A 27 12.67 -5.13 -9.40
CA ASN A 27 11.60 -4.71 -8.49
C ASN A 27 10.41 -5.70 -8.46
N GLN A 28 10.64 -6.94 -8.88
CA GLN A 28 9.60 -7.98 -8.90
C GLN A 28 9.28 -8.50 -7.47
N GLY A 29 7.99 -8.70 -7.21
CA GLY A 29 7.49 -9.38 -6.00
C GLY A 29 6.75 -8.46 -5.04
N LYS A 30 6.38 -8.98 -3.86
CA LYS A 30 5.51 -8.25 -2.89
C LYS A 30 6.23 -7.16 -2.10
N LYS A 31 7.57 -7.19 -2.03
CA LYS A 31 8.37 -6.19 -1.33
C LYS A 31 8.94 -5.21 -2.34
N LYS A 32 9.12 -3.95 -1.93
CA LYS A 32 9.77 -2.92 -2.76
C LYS A 32 11.20 -3.35 -3.07
N GLY A 33 11.56 -3.31 -4.34
CA GLY A 33 12.93 -3.55 -4.78
C GLY A 33 13.83 -2.32 -4.56
N PRO A 34 15.07 -2.34 -5.08
CA PRO A 34 16.02 -1.26 -4.93
C PRO A 34 15.55 0.07 -5.56
N GLY A 35 14.61 0.03 -6.53
CA GLY A 35 13.98 1.21 -7.11
C GLY A 35 12.85 1.81 -6.26
N GLY A 36 12.52 1.20 -5.11
CA GLY A 36 11.51 1.72 -4.21
C GLY A 36 10.06 1.49 -4.65
N TYR A 37 9.83 0.69 -5.71
CA TYR A 37 8.52 0.26 -6.20
C TYR A 37 8.42 -1.27 -6.28
N SER A 38 7.22 -1.78 -6.59
CA SER A 38 6.92 -3.21 -6.67
C SER A 38 6.14 -3.50 -7.95
N VAL A 39 6.59 -4.54 -8.67
CA VAL A 39 5.99 -5.02 -9.92
C VAL A 39 5.63 -6.49 -9.78
N LYS A 40 4.49 -6.90 -10.34
CA LYS A 40 4.12 -8.30 -10.53
C LYS A 40 4.29 -8.67 -12.00
N LYS A 41 4.89 -9.84 -12.24
CA LYS A 41 5.08 -10.45 -13.55
C LYS A 41 4.24 -11.72 -13.62
N ASN A 42 3.41 -11.84 -14.66
CA ASN A 42 2.66 -13.05 -14.97
C ASN A 42 2.90 -13.43 -16.43
N THR A 43 3.35 -14.66 -16.67
CA THR A 43 3.57 -15.18 -18.03
C THR A 43 2.30 -15.86 -18.55
N PHE A 44 1.95 -15.61 -19.80
CA PHE A 44 0.80 -16.20 -20.49
C PHE A 44 1.25 -16.86 -21.79
N ASP A 45 0.68 -18.02 -22.08
CA ASP A 45 0.74 -18.63 -23.41
C ASP A 45 -0.22 -17.89 -24.36
N VAL A 46 0.21 -17.66 -25.60
CA VAL A 46 -0.64 -17.04 -26.62
C VAL A 46 -1.31 -18.13 -27.45
N GLU A 47 -2.64 -18.12 -27.49
CA GLU A 47 -3.39 -19.13 -28.24
C GLU A 47 -3.11 -19.01 -29.74
N GLY A 48 -2.82 -20.15 -30.38
CA GLY A 48 -2.44 -20.19 -31.80
C GLY A 48 -0.97 -19.86 -32.09
N SER A 49 -0.14 -19.66 -31.05
CA SER A 49 1.29 -19.35 -31.18
C SER A 49 2.14 -20.15 -30.19
N ASN A 50 3.43 -20.31 -30.49
CA ASN A 50 4.43 -20.80 -29.54
C ASN A 50 5.04 -19.67 -28.69
N ILE A 51 4.68 -18.42 -28.98
CA ILE A 51 5.15 -17.24 -28.28
C ILE A 51 4.46 -17.13 -26.92
N LYS A 52 5.25 -16.79 -25.89
CA LYS A 52 4.75 -16.44 -24.56
C LYS A 52 4.89 -14.95 -24.32
N VAL A 53 3.98 -14.37 -23.56
CA VAL A 53 4.04 -12.96 -23.17
C VAL A 53 4.07 -12.80 -21.66
N ASP A 54 4.91 -11.89 -21.19
CA ASP A 54 5.02 -11.50 -19.80
C ASP A 54 4.22 -10.22 -19.55
N SER A 55 3.15 -10.30 -18.77
CA SER A 55 2.37 -9.15 -18.32
C SER A 55 2.98 -8.53 -17.07
N TRP A 56 3.20 -7.22 -17.11
CA TRP A 56 3.74 -6.45 -16.00
C TRP A 56 2.66 -5.58 -15.36
N ARG A 57 2.48 -5.74 -14.04
CA ARG A 57 1.48 -5.01 -13.25
C ARG A 57 2.11 -4.33 -12.05
N MET A 58 2.00 -3.02 -12.02
CA MET A 58 2.21 -2.19 -10.82
C MET A 58 0.89 -1.87 -10.14
N GLN A 59 0.94 -1.50 -8.86
CA GLN A 59 -0.23 -0.94 -8.17
C GLN A 59 -0.43 0.52 -8.60
N ASP A 60 -1.68 0.98 -8.63
CA ASP A 60 -2.01 2.29 -9.24
C ASP A 60 -1.30 3.48 -8.53
N TRP A 61 -1.00 3.38 -7.23
CA TRP A 61 -0.24 4.39 -6.48
C TRP A 61 1.27 4.39 -6.78
N GLU A 62 1.81 3.31 -7.36
CA GLU A 62 3.24 3.22 -7.71
C GLU A 62 3.57 4.20 -8.85
N TYR A 63 2.64 4.41 -9.77
CA TYR A 63 2.76 5.36 -10.88
C TYR A 63 2.84 6.83 -10.47
N LYS A 64 2.57 7.16 -9.19
CA LYS A 64 2.79 8.51 -8.64
C LYS A 64 4.26 8.78 -8.31
N LYS A 65 5.14 7.79 -8.46
CA LYS A 65 6.57 7.92 -8.17
C LYS A 65 7.32 8.41 -9.41
N PRO A 66 8.34 9.26 -9.25
CA PRO A 66 9.22 9.63 -10.34
C PRO A 66 10.13 8.46 -10.74
N GLN A 67 10.71 8.52 -11.95
CA GLN A 67 11.79 7.66 -12.43
C GLN A 67 11.45 6.15 -12.46
N LEU A 68 10.21 5.81 -12.82
CA LEU A 68 9.89 4.42 -13.18
C LEU A 68 10.52 4.06 -14.53
N PRO A 69 10.90 2.79 -14.77
CA PRO A 69 11.41 2.36 -16.08
C PRO A 69 10.41 2.59 -17.22
N THR A 70 9.13 2.60 -16.88
CA THR A 70 8.02 2.96 -17.76
C THR A 70 6.79 3.27 -16.91
N TYR A 71 5.91 4.15 -17.41
CA TYR A 71 4.63 4.48 -16.80
C TYR A 71 3.45 3.74 -17.45
N ALA A 72 3.73 2.80 -18.36
CA ALA A 72 2.72 2.02 -19.06
C ALA A 72 1.81 1.23 -18.10
N ARG A 73 0.49 1.35 -18.31
CA ARG A 73 -0.56 0.61 -17.59
C ARG A 73 -1.21 -0.36 -18.56
N GLY A 74 -0.70 -1.59 -18.55
CA GLY A 74 -1.04 -2.62 -19.54
C GLY A 74 0.14 -2.91 -20.44
N LEU A 75 1.20 -3.49 -19.87
CA LEU A 75 2.46 -3.74 -20.56
C LEU A 75 2.66 -5.25 -20.68
N PHE A 76 2.94 -5.71 -21.90
CA PHE A 76 3.30 -7.09 -22.17
C PHE A 76 4.60 -7.14 -22.99
N THR A 77 5.56 -7.93 -22.55
CA THR A 77 6.83 -8.14 -23.26
C THR A 77 6.95 -9.59 -23.72
N THR A 78 7.75 -9.83 -24.75
CA THR A 78 8.04 -11.16 -25.27
C THR A 78 9.51 -11.25 -25.71
N ILE A 79 9.90 -12.42 -26.22
CA ILE A 79 11.21 -12.67 -26.81
C ILE A 79 10.96 -13.08 -28.27
N ASP A 80 11.62 -12.39 -29.20
CA ASP A 80 11.56 -12.69 -30.64
C ASP A 80 12.24 -14.04 -30.97
N SER A 81 12.06 -14.50 -32.20
CA SER A 81 12.64 -15.75 -32.71
C SER A 81 14.18 -15.78 -32.66
N ALA A 82 14.82 -14.60 -32.61
CA ALA A 82 16.26 -14.42 -32.51
C ALA A 82 16.75 -14.25 -31.06
N GLY A 83 15.88 -14.33 -30.06
CA GLY A 83 16.22 -14.25 -28.65
C GLY A 83 16.29 -12.83 -28.07
N HIS A 84 15.81 -11.81 -28.79
CA HIS A 84 15.80 -10.42 -28.31
C HIS A 84 14.48 -10.06 -27.64
N PRO A 85 14.52 -9.21 -26.59
CA PRO A 85 13.30 -8.78 -25.94
C PRO A 85 12.55 -7.74 -26.78
N GLU A 86 11.23 -7.84 -26.78
CA GLU A 86 10.33 -6.92 -27.45
C GLU A 86 9.14 -6.55 -26.56
N ILE A 87 8.59 -5.34 -26.76
CA ILE A 87 7.29 -4.94 -26.23
C ILE A 87 6.22 -5.45 -27.20
N ALA A 88 5.43 -6.43 -26.76
CA ALA A 88 4.33 -6.98 -27.53
C ALA A 88 3.08 -6.10 -27.44
N VAL A 89 2.80 -5.54 -26.27
CA VAL A 89 1.62 -4.70 -26.01
C VAL A 89 1.98 -3.55 -25.08
N ARG A 90 1.53 -2.34 -25.42
CA ARG A 90 1.77 -1.10 -24.67
C ARG A 90 0.48 -0.27 -24.52
N GLY A 91 -0.20 -0.40 -23.39
CA GLY A 91 -1.31 0.48 -22.98
C GLY A 91 -0.83 1.89 -22.67
N TYR A 92 -1.73 2.85 -22.39
CA TYR A 92 -1.34 4.23 -22.05
C TYR A 92 -0.48 4.32 -20.79
N ASP A 93 0.16 5.47 -20.59
CA ASP A 93 0.65 5.80 -19.25
C ASP A 93 -0.51 5.89 -18.27
N LYS A 94 -0.25 5.56 -17.00
CA LYS A 94 -1.25 5.79 -15.95
C LYS A 94 -1.51 7.29 -15.85
N PHE A 95 -2.73 7.70 -16.21
CA PHE A 95 -3.22 9.06 -16.01
C PHE A 95 -4.23 9.13 -14.85
N PHE A 96 -4.30 10.33 -14.27
CA PHE A 96 -5.01 10.63 -13.02
C PHE A 96 -6.14 11.62 -13.26
N ASN A 97 -7.11 11.64 -12.34
CA ASN A 97 -8.22 12.59 -12.42
C ASN A 97 -7.73 14.00 -12.11
N HIS A 98 -8.40 15.01 -12.64
CA HIS A 98 -8.22 16.38 -12.18
C HIS A 98 -8.23 16.45 -10.64
N GLY A 99 -7.22 17.11 -10.06
CA GLY A 99 -7.02 17.25 -8.61
C GLY A 99 -6.56 15.98 -7.86
N GLU A 100 -6.26 14.88 -8.54
CA GLU A 100 -5.84 13.62 -7.88
C GLU A 100 -4.33 13.57 -7.56
N VAL A 101 -3.52 14.22 -8.40
CA VAL A 101 -2.08 14.45 -8.23
C VAL A 101 -1.75 15.89 -8.59
N ARG A 102 -0.65 16.42 -8.07
CA ARG A 102 -0.25 17.81 -8.26
C ARG A 102 -0.26 18.23 -9.74
N GLU A 103 0.26 17.40 -10.64
CA GLU A 103 0.34 17.68 -12.08
C GLU A 103 -1.04 17.89 -12.73
N THR A 104 -2.10 17.34 -12.12
CA THR A 104 -3.48 17.43 -12.61
C THR A 104 -4.31 18.54 -11.97
N GLU A 105 -3.72 19.36 -11.09
CA GLU A 105 -4.36 20.57 -10.54
C GLU A 105 -4.36 21.69 -11.58
N TRP A 106 -5.44 22.48 -11.66
CA TRP A 106 -5.62 23.50 -12.71
C TRP A 106 -4.42 24.43 -12.88
N PRO A 107 -3.83 25.02 -11.82
CA PRO A 107 -2.67 25.91 -11.98
C PRO A 107 -1.48 25.21 -12.65
N ASN A 108 -1.26 23.92 -12.36
CA ASN A 108 -0.17 23.15 -12.95
C ASN A 108 -0.50 22.73 -14.39
N VAL A 109 -1.75 22.38 -14.67
CA VAL A 109 -2.20 22.07 -16.04
C VAL A 109 -2.08 23.30 -16.94
N GLU A 110 -2.53 24.46 -16.47
CA GLU A 110 -2.46 25.74 -17.19
C GLU A 110 -1.02 26.16 -17.49
N THR A 111 -0.10 25.90 -16.56
CA THR A 111 1.32 26.32 -16.69
C THR A 111 2.16 25.34 -17.50
N ASN A 112 1.91 24.03 -17.35
CA ASN A 112 2.83 22.98 -17.82
C ASN A 112 2.32 22.19 -19.02
N THR A 113 1.11 22.46 -19.51
CA THR A 113 0.56 21.76 -20.69
C THR A 113 0.39 22.70 -21.87
N ARG A 114 0.29 22.11 -23.07
CA ARG A 114 -0.07 22.85 -24.28
C ARG A 114 -1.01 22.04 -25.16
N GLY A 115 -1.89 22.77 -25.84
CA GLY A 115 -2.83 22.21 -26.80
C GLY A 115 -2.18 21.92 -28.17
N PRO A 116 -3.01 21.56 -29.18
CA PRO A 116 -4.46 21.41 -29.06
C PRO A 116 -4.81 20.28 -28.09
N TYR A 117 -5.84 20.51 -27.29
CA TYR A 117 -6.37 19.56 -26.31
C TYR A 117 -7.44 18.71 -26.99
N GLU A 118 -7.20 17.41 -27.08
CA GLU A 118 -8.20 16.46 -27.59
C GLU A 118 -8.99 15.88 -26.41
N LEU A 119 -10.29 16.17 -26.35
CA LEU A 119 -11.20 15.71 -25.30
C LEU A 119 -12.04 14.58 -25.88
N SER A 120 -11.69 13.35 -25.52
CA SER A 120 -12.46 12.16 -25.89
C SER A 120 -13.44 11.76 -24.81
N VAL A 121 -14.67 11.41 -25.20
CA VAL A 121 -15.65 10.81 -24.29
C VAL A 121 -15.02 9.58 -23.64
N LYS A 122 -15.13 9.51 -22.32
CA LYS A 122 -14.64 8.38 -21.57
C LYS A 122 -15.71 7.28 -21.58
N GLU A 123 -15.64 6.41 -22.58
CA GLU A 123 -16.46 5.19 -22.64
C GLU A 123 -16.35 4.37 -21.33
N ASN A 124 -17.39 3.59 -21.05
CA ASN A 124 -17.59 2.94 -19.76
C ASN A 124 -17.70 1.43 -19.94
N GLY A 125 -16.56 0.78 -20.16
CA GLY A 125 -16.49 -0.65 -20.35
C GLY A 125 -15.21 -1.23 -19.75
N CYS A 126 -14.58 -2.14 -20.49
CA CYS A 126 -13.29 -2.70 -20.14
C CYS A 126 -12.25 -2.54 -21.25
N ILE A 127 -11.04 -2.15 -20.87
CA ILE A 127 -9.96 -1.89 -21.83
C ILE A 127 -9.44 -3.18 -22.47
N ILE A 128 -9.32 -3.14 -23.80
CA ILE A 128 -8.79 -4.18 -24.66
C ILE A 128 -7.60 -3.62 -25.45
N PHE A 129 -6.50 -4.35 -25.43
CA PHE A 129 -5.32 -4.09 -26.23
C PHE A 129 -5.21 -5.11 -27.35
N ILE A 130 -4.85 -4.65 -28.55
CA ILE A 130 -4.72 -5.48 -29.74
C ILE A 130 -3.37 -5.15 -30.38
N SER A 131 -2.57 -6.17 -30.67
CA SER A 131 -1.25 -6.04 -31.28
C SER A 131 -0.93 -7.25 -32.16
N GLY A 132 0.09 -7.14 -33.00
CA GLY A 132 0.60 -8.23 -33.83
C GLY A 132 1.94 -8.76 -33.32
N LEU A 133 2.06 -10.08 -33.24
CA LEU A 133 3.32 -10.77 -32.91
C LEU A 133 4.15 -11.06 -34.17
N GLU A 134 5.41 -11.42 -33.98
CA GLU A 134 6.37 -11.69 -35.07
C GLU A 134 5.88 -12.81 -36.02
N ASP A 135 5.23 -13.84 -35.49
CA ASP A 135 4.72 -14.96 -36.28
C ASP A 135 3.39 -14.67 -37.02
N GLY A 136 2.91 -13.43 -36.97
CA GLY A 136 1.65 -13.01 -37.58
C GLY A 136 0.41 -13.29 -36.72
N THR A 137 0.60 -13.76 -35.48
CA THR A 137 -0.51 -13.94 -34.53
C THR A 137 -1.03 -12.59 -34.03
N LEU A 138 -2.34 -12.43 -34.05
CA LEU A 138 -3.02 -11.29 -33.42
C LEU A 138 -3.17 -11.58 -31.92
N ILE A 139 -2.51 -10.80 -31.07
CA ILE A 139 -2.69 -10.90 -29.62
C ILE A 139 -3.77 -9.90 -29.18
N VAL A 140 -4.71 -10.39 -28.37
CA VAL A 140 -5.74 -9.58 -27.72
C VAL A 140 -5.59 -9.74 -26.20
N CYS A 141 -5.45 -8.62 -25.50
CA CYS A 141 -5.26 -8.59 -24.06
C CYS A 141 -6.33 -7.74 -23.40
N SER A 142 -6.83 -8.18 -22.26
CA SER A 142 -7.37 -7.27 -21.26
C SER A 142 -6.23 -6.53 -20.57
N LYS A 143 -6.56 -5.62 -19.64
CA LYS A 143 -5.59 -4.79 -18.92
C LYS A 143 -4.30 -5.51 -18.44
N HIS A 144 -4.40 -6.73 -17.90
CA HIS A 144 -3.28 -7.47 -17.31
C HIS A 144 -3.31 -8.99 -17.59
N SER A 145 -4.07 -9.41 -18.60
CA SER A 145 -4.28 -10.84 -18.89
C SER A 145 -4.67 -11.02 -20.36
N THR A 146 -4.24 -12.13 -20.94
CA THR A 146 -4.69 -12.63 -22.25
C THR A 146 -5.16 -14.09 -22.11
N GLY A 147 -5.82 -14.62 -23.14
CA GLY A 147 -6.30 -16.01 -23.18
C GLY A 147 -7.48 -16.33 -22.26
N THR A 148 -7.80 -17.61 -22.16
CA THR A 148 -8.83 -18.15 -21.26
C THR A 148 -8.34 -18.17 -19.81
N ARG A 149 -9.25 -17.93 -18.87
CA ARG A 149 -8.96 -18.19 -17.45
C ARG A 149 -9.73 -19.42 -16.98
N ALA A 150 -9.16 -20.15 -16.03
CA ALA A 150 -9.78 -21.34 -15.44
C ALA A 150 -10.98 -21.02 -14.51
N ASP A 151 -11.15 -19.75 -14.11
CA ASP A 151 -12.06 -19.29 -13.07
C ASP A 151 -13.31 -18.54 -13.59
N SER A 152 -13.44 -18.31 -14.90
CA SER A 152 -14.56 -17.56 -15.50
C SER A 152 -15.04 -18.20 -16.80
N ASN A 153 -16.35 -18.10 -17.09
CA ASN A 153 -16.94 -18.67 -18.31
C ASN A 153 -16.38 -18.02 -19.59
N VAL A 154 -16.06 -16.71 -19.57
CA VAL A 154 -15.40 -15.97 -20.66
C VAL A 154 -14.53 -14.86 -20.05
N SER A 155 -13.24 -14.80 -20.41
CA SER A 155 -12.37 -13.70 -19.98
C SER A 155 -12.64 -12.43 -20.81
N HIS A 156 -12.36 -11.24 -20.26
CA HIS A 156 -12.47 -9.98 -21.02
C HIS A 156 -11.66 -10.00 -22.32
N ALA A 157 -10.47 -10.62 -22.31
CA ALA A 157 -9.66 -10.79 -23.51
C ALA A 157 -10.41 -11.60 -24.58
N LYS A 158 -11.08 -12.69 -24.18
CA LYS A 158 -11.88 -13.53 -25.09
C LYS A 158 -13.16 -12.85 -25.59
N ALA A 159 -13.80 -12.05 -24.76
CA ALA A 159 -14.91 -11.21 -25.22
C ALA A 159 -14.42 -10.18 -26.25
N GLY A 160 -13.26 -9.55 -26.00
CA GLY A 160 -12.57 -8.69 -26.96
C GLY A 160 -12.24 -9.41 -28.27
N GLU A 161 -11.69 -10.61 -28.22
CA GLU A 161 -11.39 -11.43 -29.42
C GLU A 161 -12.63 -11.70 -30.28
N LYS A 162 -13.76 -12.04 -29.66
CA LYS A 162 -15.03 -12.25 -30.37
C LYS A 162 -15.50 -10.97 -31.06
N TRP A 163 -15.35 -9.82 -30.41
CA TRP A 163 -15.70 -8.54 -31.02
C TRP A 163 -14.73 -8.12 -32.12
N VAL A 164 -13.43 -8.40 -31.98
CA VAL A 164 -12.46 -8.24 -33.07
C VAL A 164 -12.92 -9.02 -34.30
N ASP A 165 -13.34 -10.28 -34.15
CA ASP A 165 -13.83 -11.08 -35.28
C ASP A 165 -15.06 -10.47 -35.95
N ARG A 166 -16.02 -10.00 -35.14
CA ARG A 166 -17.23 -9.32 -35.65
C ARG A 166 -16.89 -8.06 -36.45
N HIS A 167 -16.02 -7.20 -35.90
CA HIS A 167 -15.61 -5.96 -36.56
C HIS A 167 -14.84 -6.23 -37.86
N LEU A 168 -13.87 -7.14 -37.83
CA LEU A 168 -13.10 -7.50 -39.03
C LEU A 168 -13.97 -8.13 -40.12
N ALA A 169 -14.91 -8.99 -39.76
CA ALA A 169 -15.86 -9.58 -40.71
C ALA A 169 -16.73 -8.51 -41.39
N SER A 170 -17.12 -7.45 -40.66
CA SER A 170 -17.95 -6.37 -41.20
C SER A 170 -17.27 -5.57 -42.34
N VAL A 171 -15.93 -5.58 -42.38
CA VAL A 171 -15.12 -4.90 -43.40
C VAL A 171 -14.32 -5.88 -44.29
N GLY A 172 -14.59 -7.19 -44.20
CA GLY A 172 -13.93 -8.21 -45.02
C GLY A 172 -12.42 -8.37 -44.76
N ARG A 173 -11.96 -8.06 -43.54
CA ARG A 173 -10.55 -8.18 -43.11
C ARG A 173 -10.34 -9.44 -42.26
N THR A 174 -9.09 -9.87 -42.10
CA THR A 174 -8.72 -11.04 -41.28
C THR A 174 -7.85 -10.66 -40.07
N ARG A 175 -7.82 -11.52 -39.05
CA ARG A 175 -6.93 -11.34 -37.87
C ARG A 175 -5.47 -11.16 -38.27
N GLN A 176 -5.01 -11.98 -39.22
CA GLN A 176 -3.63 -11.97 -39.68
C GLN A 176 -3.27 -10.64 -40.38
N GLN A 177 -4.20 -10.07 -41.16
CA GLN A 177 -4.00 -8.76 -41.78
C GLN A 177 -3.87 -7.65 -40.71
N LEU A 178 -4.72 -7.67 -39.68
CA LEU A 178 -4.66 -6.71 -38.59
C LEU A 178 -3.35 -6.85 -37.79
N ALA A 179 -2.92 -8.10 -37.52
CA ALA A 179 -1.67 -8.38 -36.82
C ALA A 179 -0.47 -7.82 -37.59
N PHE A 180 -0.38 -8.11 -38.90
CA PHE A 180 0.69 -7.57 -39.73
C PHE A 180 0.67 -6.05 -39.77
N LYS A 181 -0.51 -5.43 -39.84
CA LYS A 181 -0.61 -3.97 -39.86
C LYS A 181 -0.12 -3.34 -38.56
N LEU A 182 -0.58 -3.85 -37.41
CA LEU A 182 -0.16 -3.35 -36.10
C LEU A 182 1.34 -3.56 -35.86
N ARG A 183 1.88 -4.68 -36.32
CA ARG A 183 3.31 -4.98 -36.24
C ARG A 183 4.14 -4.04 -37.13
N GLU A 184 3.71 -3.80 -38.37
CA GLU A 184 4.33 -2.83 -39.29
C GLU A 184 4.40 -1.42 -38.65
N MET A 185 3.33 -1.03 -37.95
CA MET A 185 3.25 0.26 -37.25
C MET A 185 4.04 0.30 -35.94
N ASN A 186 4.61 -0.83 -35.49
CA ASN A 186 5.13 -1.01 -34.13
C ASN A 186 4.14 -0.52 -33.05
N ALA A 187 2.88 -0.93 -33.15
CA ALA A 187 1.80 -0.31 -32.39
C ALA A 187 0.86 -1.30 -31.69
N THR A 188 0.25 -0.81 -30.61
CA THR A 188 -0.89 -1.41 -29.92
C THR A 188 -2.12 -0.56 -30.17
N ALA A 189 -3.18 -1.15 -30.74
CA ALA A 189 -4.51 -0.56 -30.75
C ALA A 189 -5.16 -0.73 -29.37
N VAL A 190 -5.78 0.33 -28.87
CA VAL A 190 -6.38 0.42 -27.54
C VAL A 190 -7.85 0.79 -27.67
N ALA A 191 -8.71 -0.14 -27.28
CA ALA A 191 -10.15 0.00 -27.37
C ALA A 191 -10.83 -0.24 -26.02
N GLU A 192 -12.04 0.31 -25.86
CA GLU A 192 -12.91 0.01 -24.74
C GLU A 192 -14.01 -0.94 -25.25
N LEU A 193 -14.08 -2.14 -24.68
CA LEU A 193 -15.17 -3.07 -24.93
C LEU A 193 -16.37 -2.66 -24.09
N CYS A 194 -17.45 -2.26 -24.76
CA CYS A 194 -18.71 -1.89 -24.15
C CYS A 194 -19.81 -2.82 -24.70
N ASP A 195 -20.35 -3.70 -23.86
CA ASP A 195 -21.30 -4.73 -24.27
C ASP A 195 -22.07 -5.26 -23.04
N ASP A 196 -23.30 -4.79 -22.84
CA ASP A 196 -24.13 -5.14 -21.68
C ASP A 196 -24.53 -6.64 -21.67
N GLU A 197 -24.52 -7.32 -22.83
CA GLU A 197 -24.72 -8.78 -22.89
C GLU A 197 -23.53 -9.55 -22.30
N PHE A 198 -22.33 -8.96 -22.33
CA PHE A 198 -21.13 -9.52 -21.73
C PHE A 198 -20.97 -9.09 -20.27
N GLU A 199 -21.01 -7.78 -19.99
CA GLU A 199 -20.86 -7.23 -18.65
C GLU A 199 -21.43 -5.80 -18.60
N GLU A 200 -22.45 -5.57 -17.76
CA GLU A 200 -22.97 -4.21 -17.53
C GLU A 200 -22.03 -3.42 -16.62
N HIS A 201 -21.79 -2.16 -16.98
CA HIS A 201 -21.05 -1.21 -16.15
C HIS A 201 -21.97 -0.19 -15.48
N VAL A 202 -21.88 1.09 -15.85
CA VAL A 202 -22.70 2.19 -15.33
C VAL A 202 -23.53 2.80 -16.45
N LEU A 203 -22.93 3.01 -17.63
CA LEU A 203 -23.63 3.47 -18.81
C LEU A 203 -24.19 2.28 -19.60
N GLN A 204 -25.32 2.50 -20.25
CA GLN A 204 -25.98 1.47 -21.06
C GLN A 204 -25.40 1.41 -22.46
N TYR A 205 -25.17 0.19 -22.93
CA TYR A 205 -24.78 -0.12 -24.30
C TYR A 205 -25.72 -1.16 -24.88
N SER A 206 -26.72 -0.68 -25.62
CA SER A 206 -27.63 -1.51 -26.44
C SER A 206 -26.86 -2.37 -27.46
N PRO A 207 -27.47 -3.44 -28.01
CA PRO A 207 -26.84 -4.29 -29.01
C PRO A 207 -26.27 -3.53 -30.23
N ASP A 208 -26.93 -2.47 -30.69
CA ASP A 208 -26.47 -1.64 -31.81
C ASP A 208 -25.23 -0.79 -31.46
N THR A 209 -25.14 -0.41 -30.19
CA THR A 209 -24.02 0.38 -29.63
C THR A 209 -22.94 -0.48 -29.01
N ALA A 210 -23.13 -1.80 -28.89
CA ALA A 210 -22.16 -2.71 -28.32
C ALA A 210 -20.96 -2.91 -29.27
N GLY A 211 -19.75 -2.99 -28.73
CA GLY A 211 -18.54 -3.24 -29.51
C GLY A 211 -17.26 -2.69 -28.91
N LEU A 212 -16.22 -2.63 -29.75
CA LEU A 212 -14.91 -2.10 -29.41
C LEU A 212 -14.85 -0.66 -29.89
N TYR A 213 -14.84 0.28 -28.96
CA TYR A 213 -14.63 1.70 -29.23
C TYR A 213 -13.13 1.96 -29.23
N LEU A 214 -12.55 2.14 -30.42
CA LEU A 214 -11.13 2.43 -30.53
C LEU A 214 -10.89 3.87 -30.07
N HIS A 215 -10.11 4.02 -29.01
CA HIS A 215 -9.78 5.33 -28.47
C HIS A 215 -8.29 5.65 -28.60
N GLY A 216 -7.41 4.72 -28.96
CA GLY A 216 -6.05 5.14 -29.33
C GLY A 216 -5.17 4.05 -29.88
N ILE A 217 -3.99 4.48 -30.31
CA ILE A 217 -2.96 3.62 -30.89
C ILE A 217 -1.64 4.11 -30.30
N ASN A 218 -0.96 3.24 -29.56
CA ASN A 218 0.30 3.57 -28.89
C ASN A 218 1.45 2.86 -29.58
N LEU A 219 2.61 3.50 -29.65
CA LEU A 219 3.82 2.81 -30.06
C LEU A 219 4.30 1.86 -28.96
N ASN A 220 4.80 0.70 -29.36
CA ASN A 220 5.34 -0.32 -28.47
C ASN A 220 6.77 0.07 -28.05
N LEU A 221 6.88 1.13 -27.26
CA LEU A 221 8.14 1.72 -26.75
C LEU A 221 8.10 1.84 -25.22
N PRO A 222 9.26 1.91 -24.54
CA PRO A 222 9.31 2.17 -23.10
C PRO A 222 8.62 3.47 -22.68
N GLU A 223 8.87 4.57 -23.40
CA GLU A 223 8.19 5.84 -23.22
C GLU A 223 6.79 5.86 -23.83
N PHE A 224 6.06 6.95 -23.62
CA PHE A 224 4.73 7.14 -24.17
C PHE A 224 4.76 7.97 -25.45
N ALA A 225 4.29 7.35 -26.52
CA ALA A 225 3.99 8.01 -27.78
C ALA A 225 2.69 7.43 -28.34
N THR A 226 1.77 8.29 -28.72
CA THR A 226 0.42 7.87 -29.15
C THR A 226 -0.07 8.66 -30.35
N TYR A 227 -1.00 8.06 -31.07
CA TYR A 227 -1.57 8.64 -32.28
C TYR A 227 -2.58 9.74 -31.92
N PRO A 228 -2.62 10.85 -32.68
CA PRO A 228 -3.69 11.82 -32.58
C PRO A 228 -5.02 11.23 -33.05
N HIS A 229 -6.14 11.70 -32.49
CA HIS A 229 -7.45 11.06 -32.67
C HIS A 229 -7.88 10.90 -34.13
N HIS A 230 -7.63 11.88 -34.99
CA HIS A 230 -8.02 11.78 -36.39
C HIS A 230 -7.38 10.58 -37.12
N LEU A 231 -6.20 10.12 -36.69
CA LEU A 231 -5.57 8.89 -37.22
C LEU A 231 -6.16 7.64 -36.59
N VAL A 232 -6.54 7.71 -35.32
CA VAL A 232 -7.24 6.63 -34.61
C VAL A 232 -8.59 6.38 -35.26
N ASP A 233 -9.35 7.43 -35.57
CA ASP A 233 -10.64 7.33 -36.27
C ASP A 233 -10.50 6.69 -37.65
N ARG A 234 -9.50 7.09 -38.43
CA ARG A 234 -9.20 6.47 -39.73
C ARG A 234 -8.91 4.98 -39.58
N PHE A 235 -8.14 4.59 -38.56
CA PHE A 235 -7.86 3.18 -38.28
C PHE A 235 -9.12 2.44 -37.83
N ALA A 236 -9.96 3.05 -36.99
CA ALA A 236 -11.21 2.45 -36.54
C ALA A 236 -12.12 2.14 -37.74
N GLU A 237 -12.28 3.10 -38.66
CA GLU A 237 -13.04 2.92 -39.90
C GLU A 237 -12.46 1.83 -40.80
N GLU A 238 -11.14 1.81 -41.00
CA GLU A 238 -10.47 0.81 -41.85
C GLU A 238 -10.64 -0.63 -41.32
N TRP A 239 -10.65 -0.81 -40.00
CA TRP A 239 -10.69 -2.11 -39.34
C TRP A 239 -12.05 -2.46 -38.72
N GLY A 240 -13.08 -1.67 -39.03
CA GLY A 240 -14.47 -1.92 -38.65
C GLY A 240 -14.81 -1.67 -37.18
N MET A 241 -13.92 -1.04 -36.41
CA MET A 241 -14.15 -0.72 -35.00
C MET A 241 -15.00 0.54 -34.83
N LYS A 242 -15.61 0.73 -33.65
CA LYS A 242 -16.38 1.94 -33.35
C LYS A 242 -15.43 3.10 -33.05
N LYS A 243 -15.79 4.30 -33.50
CA LYS A 243 -15.05 5.54 -33.19
C LYS A 243 -15.43 6.07 -31.81
N THR A 244 -14.45 6.67 -31.14
CA THR A 244 -14.68 7.37 -29.88
C THR A 244 -14.94 8.83 -30.16
N THR A 245 -16.08 9.36 -29.68
CA THR A 245 -16.44 10.76 -29.89
C THR A 245 -15.41 11.66 -29.21
N TYR A 246 -14.88 12.65 -29.93
CA TYR A 246 -13.93 13.61 -29.38
C TYR A 246 -14.13 15.00 -29.97
N ILE A 247 -13.66 16.01 -29.24
CA ILE A 247 -13.53 17.39 -29.71
C ILE A 247 -12.12 17.90 -29.49
N THR A 248 -11.74 18.94 -30.22
CA THR A 248 -10.46 19.63 -30.05
C THR A 248 -10.69 21.06 -29.60
N LYS A 249 -9.91 21.50 -28.62
CA LYS A 249 -9.88 22.88 -28.12
C LYS A 249 -8.44 23.38 -28.12
N ASP A 250 -8.21 24.60 -28.57
CA ASP A 250 -6.85 25.14 -28.65
C ASP A 250 -6.33 25.62 -27.28
N ASN A 251 -7.24 26.13 -26.43
CA ASN A 251 -6.90 26.75 -25.14
C ASN A 251 -7.44 25.93 -23.97
N ILE A 252 -6.62 25.75 -22.93
CA ILE A 252 -6.98 25.08 -21.68
C ILE A 252 -8.15 25.74 -20.95
N LYS A 253 -8.33 27.06 -21.10
CA LYS A 253 -9.49 27.75 -20.54
C LYS A 253 -10.80 27.25 -21.15
N ASP A 254 -10.83 27.11 -22.48
CA ASP A 254 -12.00 26.59 -23.18
C ASP A 254 -12.28 25.12 -22.84
N VAL A 255 -11.22 24.35 -22.54
CA VAL A 255 -11.33 22.98 -22.01
C VAL A 255 -12.03 23.00 -20.66
N LYS A 256 -11.56 23.84 -19.73
CA LYS A 256 -12.12 23.96 -18.38
C LYS A 256 -13.58 24.41 -18.43
N ASP A 257 -13.88 25.48 -19.16
CA ASP A 257 -15.24 26.00 -19.29
C ASP A 257 -16.19 24.97 -19.92
N PHE A 258 -15.71 24.20 -20.92
CA PHE A 258 -16.47 23.10 -21.51
C PHE A 258 -16.75 21.98 -20.50
N LEU A 259 -15.74 21.52 -19.76
CA LEU A 259 -15.88 20.43 -18.78
C LEU A 259 -16.80 20.82 -17.63
N ASP A 260 -16.63 22.03 -17.08
CA ASP A 260 -17.48 22.55 -16.00
C ASP A 260 -18.94 22.67 -16.47
N GLY A 261 -19.16 23.10 -17.72
CA GLY A 261 -20.49 23.18 -18.32
C GLY A 261 -21.18 21.81 -18.49
N ILE A 262 -20.47 20.81 -19.01
CA ILE A 262 -21.03 19.45 -19.14
C ILE A 262 -21.22 18.81 -17.77
N GLY A 263 -20.36 19.09 -16.79
CA GLY A 263 -20.45 18.53 -15.43
C GLY A 263 -21.74 18.86 -14.69
N LEU A 264 -22.45 19.92 -15.07
CA LEU A 264 -23.78 20.24 -14.54
C LEU A 264 -24.88 19.29 -15.02
N THR A 265 -24.69 18.68 -16.19
CA THR A 265 -25.71 17.82 -16.81
C THR A 265 -25.30 16.35 -16.86
N GLY A 266 -24.00 16.06 -16.92
CA GLY A 266 -23.48 14.72 -17.18
C GLY A 266 -23.82 14.16 -18.57
N HIS A 267 -24.36 14.99 -19.47
CA HIS A 267 -24.84 14.58 -20.79
C HIS A 267 -24.07 15.30 -21.90
N TYR A 268 -23.65 14.56 -22.93
CA TYR A 268 -22.97 15.10 -24.10
C TYR A 268 -23.50 14.44 -25.38
N GLU A 269 -23.86 15.25 -26.38
CA GLU A 269 -24.41 14.81 -27.68
C GLU A 269 -25.55 13.79 -27.58
N GLY A 270 -26.46 14.01 -26.62
CA GLY A 270 -27.64 13.17 -26.42
C GLY A 270 -27.35 11.83 -25.73
N ARG A 271 -26.14 11.63 -25.18
CA ARG A 271 -25.78 10.46 -24.37
C ARG A 271 -25.20 10.86 -23.01
N ASP A 272 -25.44 10.00 -22.03
CA ASP A 272 -24.80 10.08 -20.71
C ASP A 272 -23.31 9.80 -20.88
N THR A 273 -22.47 10.52 -20.15
CA THR A 273 -21.02 10.34 -20.15
C THR A 273 -20.45 10.37 -18.74
N GLU A 274 -19.57 9.43 -18.40
CA GLU A 274 -18.87 9.42 -17.09
C GLU A 274 -17.82 10.54 -16.99
N GLY A 275 -17.48 11.18 -18.11
CA GLY A 275 -16.45 12.20 -18.18
C GLY A 275 -15.66 12.18 -19.49
N PHE A 276 -14.53 12.88 -19.47
CA PHE A 276 -13.63 12.99 -20.61
C PHE A 276 -12.20 12.57 -20.26
N VAL A 277 -11.49 12.02 -21.23
CA VAL A 277 -10.04 11.91 -21.22
C VAL A 277 -9.49 13.03 -22.11
N ILE A 278 -8.66 13.88 -21.52
CA ILE A 278 -8.04 15.03 -22.16
C ILE A 278 -6.60 14.66 -22.50
N ARG A 279 -6.25 14.81 -23.78
CA ARG A 279 -4.92 14.53 -24.31
C ARG A 279 -4.27 15.81 -24.75
N CYS A 280 -3.03 16.01 -24.32
CA CYS A 280 -2.23 17.16 -24.66
C CYS A 280 -0.75 16.80 -24.59
N GLN A 281 0.12 17.81 -24.62
CA GLN A 281 1.51 17.63 -24.24
C GLN A 281 1.78 18.31 -22.91
N SER A 282 2.68 17.72 -22.12
CA SER A 282 3.17 18.28 -20.86
C SER A 282 4.68 18.40 -20.88
N GLN A 283 5.22 19.38 -20.16
CA GLN A 283 6.65 19.51 -19.85
C GLN A 283 6.96 19.26 -18.37
N ALA A 284 5.95 18.84 -17.59
CA ALA A 284 6.14 18.49 -16.19
C ALA A 284 7.18 17.36 -16.04
N ASN A 285 7.96 17.39 -14.95
CA ASN A 285 8.90 16.32 -14.59
C ASN A 285 10.04 16.05 -15.60
N GLY A 286 10.47 17.06 -16.37
CA GLY A 286 11.64 16.91 -17.26
C GLY A 286 11.94 18.10 -18.17
N GLY A 287 11.02 19.06 -18.31
CA GLY A 287 11.18 20.22 -19.20
C GLY A 287 11.03 19.91 -20.69
N GLU A 288 10.99 18.63 -21.07
CA GLU A 288 10.73 18.16 -22.42
C GLU A 288 9.24 17.87 -22.64
N TRP A 289 8.73 18.28 -23.79
CA TRP A 289 7.35 18.06 -24.19
C TRP A 289 7.11 16.60 -24.57
N HIS A 290 6.23 15.94 -23.83
CA HIS A 290 5.82 14.56 -24.07
C HIS A 290 4.29 14.46 -24.10
N ASP A 291 3.77 13.40 -24.72
CA ASP A 291 2.34 13.12 -24.72
C ASP A 291 1.86 12.87 -23.30
N TRP A 292 0.79 13.53 -22.89
CA TRP A 292 0.33 13.48 -21.51
C TRP A 292 -1.19 13.58 -21.42
N PHE A 293 -1.78 12.72 -20.60
CA PHE A 293 -3.23 12.63 -20.44
C PHE A 293 -3.61 12.96 -19.01
N PHE A 294 -4.79 13.55 -18.85
CA PHE A 294 -5.52 13.56 -17.59
C PHE A 294 -7.00 13.27 -17.88
N LYS A 295 -7.76 12.93 -16.84
CA LYS A 295 -9.21 12.69 -16.97
C LYS A 295 -9.99 13.65 -16.11
N TYR A 296 -11.19 13.99 -16.56
CA TYR A 296 -12.16 14.76 -15.80
C TYR A 296 -13.43 13.93 -15.73
N LYS A 297 -13.69 13.33 -14.57
CA LYS A 297 -14.89 12.53 -14.33
C LYS A 297 -16.01 13.39 -13.77
N PHE A 298 -17.21 13.18 -14.28
CA PHE A 298 -18.40 13.72 -13.65
C PHE A 298 -18.75 12.85 -12.44
N GLU A 299 -18.90 13.50 -11.29
CA GLU A 299 -19.15 12.80 -10.04
C GLU A 299 -20.57 12.23 -10.03
N GLU A 300 -21.56 13.09 -10.31
CA GLU A 300 -22.97 12.73 -10.29
C GLU A 300 -23.63 12.71 -11.68
N PRO A 301 -24.67 11.88 -11.91
CA PRO A 301 -25.28 10.91 -10.97
C PRO A 301 -24.53 9.57 -10.88
N TYR A 302 -23.33 9.46 -11.47
CA TYR A 302 -22.62 8.19 -11.62
C TYR A 302 -22.10 7.62 -10.30
N LEU A 303 -21.74 8.47 -9.33
CA LEU A 303 -21.36 8.05 -7.99
C LEU A 303 -22.57 7.43 -7.27
N MET A 304 -23.74 8.06 -7.33
CA MET A 304 -25.00 7.49 -6.84
C MET A 304 -25.28 6.11 -7.48
N TYR A 305 -25.14 5.97 -8.80
CA TYR A 305 -25.38 4.68 -9.47
C TYR A 305 -24.41 3.58 -9.05
N ARG A 306 -23.13 3.90 -8.84
CA ARG A 306 -22.16 2.95 -8.28
C ARG A 306 -22.53 2.56 -6.86
N GLN A 307 -22.92 3.54 -6.03
CA GLN A 307 -23.36 3.29 -4.66
C GLN A 307 -24.54 2.31 -4.62
N TRP A 308 -25.55 2.50 -5.47
CA TRP A 308 -26.68 1.59 -5.60
C TRP A 308 -26.28 0.19 -6.03
N ARG A 309 -25.37 0.06 -6.99
CA ARG A 309 -24.83 -1.24 -7.42
C ARG A 309 -24.14 -1.97 -6.27
N GLU A 310 -23.24 -1.31 -5.56
CA GLU A 310 -22.49 -1.94 -4.46
C GLU A 310 -23.40 -2.25 -3.26
N CYS A 311 -24.37 -1.37 -2.96
CA CYS A 311 -25.40 -1.66 -1.94
C CYS A 311 -26.22 -2.89 -2.31
N THR A 312 -26.62 -3.04 -3.57
CA THR A 312 -27.38 -4.22 -4.04
C THR A 312 -26.56 -5.49 -3.94
N LYS A 313 -25.28 -5.45 -4.32
CA LYS A 313 -24.35 -6.59 -4.13
C LYS A 313 -24.17 -6.96 -2.66
N ALA A 314 -24.08 -5.97 -1.78
CA ALA A 314 -24.02 -6.20 -0.34
C ALA A 314 -25.28 -6.91 0.17
N ILE A 315 -26.47 -6.48 -0.25
CA ILE A 315 -27.75 -7.13 0.09
C ILE A 315 -27.75 -8.60 -0.36
N ILE A 316 -27.32 -8.88 -1.60
CA ILE A 316 -27.30 -10.25 -2.12
C ILE A 316 -26.29 -11.13 -1.35
N ALA A 317 -25.18 -10.55 -0.91
CA ALA A 317 -24.14 -11.22 -0.13
C ALA A 317 -24.44 -11.30 1.38
N ASP A 318 -25.63 -10.90 1.83
CA ASP A 318 -26.03 -10.82 3.25
C ASP A 318 -25.10 -9.94 4.10
N HIS A 319 -24.60 -8.86 3.51
CA HIS A 319 -23.81 -7.82 4.17
C HIS A 319 -24.62 -6.53 4.32
N GLN A 320 -24.37 -5.77 5.39
CA GLN A 320 -24.99 -4.47 5.60
C GLN A 320 -24.54 -3.48 4.51
N PRO A 321 -25.46 -2.86 3.73
CA PRO A 321 -25.12 -1.86 2.73
C PRO A 321 -24.47 -0.64 3.39
N LYS A 322 -23.35 -0.18 2.83
CA LYS A 322 -22.67 1.04 3.26
C LYS A 322 -22.85 2.12 2.19
N TYR A 323 -23.42 3.25 2.56
CA TYR A 323 -23.62 4.40 1.70
C TYR A 323 -23.44 5.69 2.50
N LYS A 324 -22.83 6.71 1.88
CA LYS A 324 -22.47 7.97 2.54
C LYS A 324 -23.22 9.18 1.97
N LYS A 325 -23.40 9.21 0.65
CA LYS A 325 -24.15 10.26 -0.07
C LYS A 325 -25.54 9.77 -0.44
N HIS A 326 -26.45 10.67 -0.82
CA HIS A 326 -27.80 10.32 -1.31
C HIS A 326 -28.59 9.39 -0.36
N LYS A 327 -28.47 9.58 0.96
CA LYS A 327 -28.93 8.60 1.96
C LYS A 327 -30.40 8.23 1.78
N LYS A 328 -31.27 9.25 1.74
CA LYS A 328 -32.72 9.10 1.64
C LYS A 328 -33.15 8.33 0.38
N ILE A 329 -32.68 8.77 -0.80
CA ILE A 329 -33.02 8.08 -2.05
C ILE A 329 -32.38 6.69 -2.14
N THR A 330 -31.20 6.50 -1.52
CA THR A 330 -30.54 5.19 -1.46
C THR A 330 -31.28 4.21 -0.55
N GLU A 331 -31.85 4.66 0.56
CA GLU A 331 -32.73 3.85 1.41
C GLU A 331 -33.98 3.39 0.65
N GLU A 332 -34.64 4.32 -0.05
CA GLU A 332 -35.78 4.01 -0.91
C GLU A 332 -35.40 3.01 -2.02
N TYR A 333 -34.23 3.20 -2.64
CA TYR A 333 -33.69 2.28 -3.64
C TYR A 333 -33.41 0.90 -3.05
N ILE A 334 -32.81 0.81 -1.85
CA ILE A 334 -32.52 -0.45 -1.15
C ILE A 334 -33.83 -1.21 -0.88
N ASP A 335 -34.87 -0.53 -0.43
CA ASP A 335 -36.19 -1.13 -0.20
C ASP A 335 -36.84 -1.60 -1.50
N PHE A 336 -36.65 -0.87 -2.59
CA PHE A 336 -37.06 -1.31 -3.93
C PHE A 336 -36.28 -2.56 -4.37
N ALA A 337 -34.96 -2.55 -4.25
CA ALA A 337 -34.08 -3.66 -4.64
C ALA A 337 -34.39 -4.93 -3.85
N ARG A 338 -34.61 -4.83 -2.53
CA ARG A 338 -35.03 -5.97 -1.68
C ARG A 338 -36.32 -6.62 -2.18
N ARG A 339 -37.31 -5.81 -2.56
CA ARG A 339 -38.59 -6.31 -3.12
C ARG A 339 -38.38 -7.03 -4.45
N GLN A 340 -37.57 -6.46 -5.35
CA GLN A 340 -37.25 -7.07 -6.65
C GLN A 340 -36.50 -8.40 -6.48
N LEU A 341 -35.50 -8.46 -5.60
CA LEU A 341 -34.71 -9.65 -5.34
C LEU A 341 -35.53 -10.77 -4.68
N HIS A 342 -36.40 -10.44 -3.72
CA HIS A 342 -37.31 -11.42 -3.11
C HIS A 342 -38.30 -12.00 -4.15
N GLY A 343 -38.72 -11.18 -5.12
CA GLY A 343 -39.63 -11.60 -6.19
C GLY A 343 -38.96 -12.45 -7.30
N ASN A 344 -37.62 -12.45 -7.40
CA ASN A 344 -36.90 -13.15 -8.47
C ASN A 344 -35.50 -13.62 -8.01
N PRO A 345 -35.37 -14.87 -7.53
CA PRO A 345 -34.08 -15.42 -7.08
C PRO A 345 -33.00 -15.51 -8.18
N GLU A 346 -33.38 -15.62 -9.46
CA GLU A 346 -32.42 -15.68 -10.58
C GLU A 346 -31.73 -14.33 -10.80
N LEU A 347 -32.44 -13.24 -10.52
CA LEU A 347 -31.90 -11.88 -10.61
C LEU A 347 -30.70 -11.68 -9.68
N ALA A 348 -30.72 -12.24 -8.47
CA ALA A 348 -29.60 -12.13 -7.53
C ALA A 348 -28.31 -12.73 -8.12
N LYS A 349 -28.41 -13.90 -8.75
CA LYS A 349 -27.28 -14.56 -9.41
C LYS A 349 -26.82 -13.77 -10.63
N ALA A 350 -27.74 -13.26 -11.44
CA ALA A 350 -27.41 -12.43 -12.60
C ALA A 350 -26.70 -11.13 -12.19
N TYR A 351 -27.20 -10.45 -11.15
CA TYR A 351 -26.66 -9.20 -10.62
C TYR A 351 -25.23 -9.36 -10.09
N MET A 352 -24.94 -10.47 -9.41
CA MET A 352 -23.58 -10.78 -8.97
C MET A 352 -22.61 -11.02 -10.13
N ASN A 353 -23.12 -11.38 -11.31
CA ASN A 353 -22.37 -11.47 -12.56
C ASN A 353 -22.51 -10.21 -13.42
N ASN A 354 -22.87 -9.07 -12.82
CA ASN A 354 -23.05 -7.78 -13.50
C ASN A 354 -24.11 -7.78 -14.62
N HIS A 355 -25.25 -8.42 -14.39
CA HIS A 355 -26.43 -8.32 -15.28
C HIS A 355 -27.69 -7.89 -14.52
N GLY A 356 -28.49 -7.01 -15.13
CA GLY A 356 -29.70 -6.44 -14.53
C GLY A 356 -29.45 -5.27 -13.58
N ILE A 357 -28.22 -4.72 -13.53
CA ILE A 357 -27.84 -3.56 -12.72
C ILE A 357 -28.53 -2.32 -13.26
N ILE A 358 -28.35 -2.07 -14.56
CA ILE A 358 -28.90 -0.91 -15.25
C ILE A 358 -30.43 -0.97 -15.21
N LYS A 359 -31.00 -2.14 -15.50
CA LYS A 359 -32.45 -2.34 -15.44
C LYS A 359 -33.01 -2.06 -14.04
N MET A 360 -32.38 -2.57 -12.98
CA MET A 360 -32.85 -2.35 -11.61
C MET A 360 -32.83 -0.86 -11.23
N ARG A 361 -31.78 -0.14 -11.62
CA ARG A 361 -31.68 1.32 -11.45
C ARG A 361 -32.79 2.04 -12.23
N ASP A 362 -32.94 1.72 -13.51
CA ASP A 362 -33.86 2.44 -14.39
C ASP A 362 -35.33 2.16 -14.03
N ASP A 363 -35.66 0.93 -13.62
CA ASP A 363 -36.98 0.58 -13.08
C ASP A 363 -37.30 1.39 -11.81
N PHE A 364 -36.31 1.57 -10.92
CA PHE A 364 -36.48 2.39 -9.71
C PHE A 364 -36.72 3.86 -10.08
N LEU A 365 -35.87 4.44 -10.93
CA LEU A 365 -36.00 5.81 -11.42
C LEU A 365 -37.36 6.05 -12.09
N ALA A 366 -37.79 5.11 -12.96
CA ALA A 366 -39.09 5.14 -13.61
C ALA A 366 -40.25 5.06 -12.59
N SER A 367 -40.14 4.24 -11.54
CA SER A 367 -41.16 4.13 -10.49
C SER A 367 -41.36 5.43 -9.70
N ARG A 368 -40.34 6.31 -9.68
CA ARG A 368 -40.38 7.64 -9.05
C ARG A 368 -40.72 8.75 -10.04
N GLY A 369 -40.70 8.47 -11.35
CA GLY A 369 -40.84 9.48 -12.40
C GLY A 369 -39.71 10.51 -12.39
N LEU A 370 -38.49 10.12 -12.00
CA LEU A 370 -37.33 10.98 -11.87
C LEU A 370 -36.18 10.51 -12.75
N LYS A 371 -35.34 11.43 -13.22
CA LYS A 371 -34.00 11.11 -13.73
C LYS A 371 -32.97 11.23 -12.60
N GLY A 372 -31.81 10.58 -12.75
CA GLY A 372 -30.72 10.71 -11.79
C GLY A 372 -30.32 12.17 -11.57
N VAL A 373 -30.18 12.96 -12.63
CA VAL A 373 -29.87 14.39 -12.55
C VAL A 373 -30.93 15.21 -11.80
N ASP A 374 -32.21 14.83 -11.89
CA ASP A 374 -33.29 15.52 -11.18
C ASP A 374 -33.20 15.27 -9.67
N ILE A 375 -32.77 14.06 -9.27
CA ILE A 375 -32.53 13.71 -7.87
C ILE A 375 -31.40 14.58 -7.33
N ILE A 376 -30.29 14.68 -8.05
CA ILE A 376 -29.13 15.49 -7.64
C ILE A 376 -29.49 16.98 -7.55
N ALA A 377 -30.23 17.50 -8.54
CA ALA A 377 -30.66 18.90 -8.53
C ALA A 377 -31.64 19.19 -7.38
N ARG A 378 -32.55 18.27 -7.07
CA ARG A 378 -33.45 18.40 -5.91
C ARG A 378 -32.69 18.33 -4.61
N GLU A 379 -31.77 17.39 -4.46
CA GLU A 379 -30.89 17.29 -3.30
C GLU A 379 -30.07 18.58 -3.13
N GLN A 380 -29.54 19.17 -4.21
CA GLN A 380 -28.83 20.45 -4.12
C GLN A 380 -29.75 21.63 -3.73
N GLN A 381 -31.00 21.67 -4.22
CA GLN A 381 -31.97 22.74 -3.92
C GLN A 381 -32.62 22.62 -2.54
N GLU A 382 -32.89 21.40 -2.11
CA GLU A 382 -33.42 21.07 -0.78
C GLU A 382 -32.34 21.18 0.31
N GLY A 383 -31.08 21.41 -0.08
CA GLY A 383 -29.92 21.31 0.82
C GLY A 383 -29.59 19.87 1.22
N ASP A 384 -30.25 18.90 0.59
CA ASP A 384 -30.17 17.45 0.73
C ASP A 384 -29.00 16.83 -0.07
N VAL A 385 -27.93 17.57 -0.38
CA VAL A 385 -26.57 16.96 -0.38
C VAL A 385 -26.29 16.63 1.08
N ALA A 386 -27.08 15.70 1.63
CA ALA A 386 -27.55 15.81 3.00
C ALA A 386 -26.33 16.03 3.89
N PRO A 387 -26.15 17.26 4.41
CA PRO A 387 -25.19 17.45 5.45
C PRO A 387 -25.48 16.37 6.47
N THR A 388 -24.47 15.57 6.77
CA THR A 388 -24.60 14.43 7.65
C THR A 388 -25.41 14.88 8.86
N ASP A 389 -26.51 14.18 9.18
CA ASP A 389 -27.44 14.49 10.27
C ASP A 389 -26.81 14.31 11.68
N VAL A 390 -25.49 14.39 11.71
CA VAL A 390 -24.60 14.17 12.83
C VAL A 390 -24.57 15.46 13.64
N SER A 391 -25.22 15.38 14.81
CA SER A 391 -25.17 16.42 15.83
C SER A 391 -24.23 16.08 16.98
N GLN A 392 -23.81 14.82 17.11
CA GLN A 392 -22.98 14.29 18.22
C GLN A 392 -22.04 13.17 17.71
N ASP A 393 -21.18 12.65 18.59
CA ASP A 393 -20.29 11.50 18.36
C ASP A 393 -19.29 11.64 17.20
N LEU A 394 -18.89 12.88 16.87
CA LEU A 394 -17.92 13.14 15.79
C LEU A 394 -16.46 13.08 16.29
N VAL A 395 -15.66 12.20 15.70
CA VAL A 395 -14.22 12.06 15.98
C VAL A 395 -13.41 12.61 14.82
N ILE A 396 -12.67 13.69 15.08
CA ILE A 396 -11.78 14.31 14.12
C ILE A 396 -10.39 13.69 14.26
N VAL A 397 -9.87 13.12 13.19
CA VAL A 397 -8.67 12.28 13.16
C VAL A 397 -7.61 12.91 12.24
N PRO A 398 -6.57 13.55 12.80
CA PRO A 398 -5.44 14.01 11.99
C PRO A 398 -4.71 12.82 11.36
N VAL A 399 -4.43 12.91 10.05
CA VAL A 399 -3.56 12.01 9.29
C VAL A 399 -2.39 12.84 8.77
N ALA A 400 -1.30 12.88 9.53
CA ALA A 400 -0.21 13.82 9.34
C ALA A 400 1.14 13.31 9.84
N THR A 401 2.22 13.97 9.43
CA THR A 401 3.55 13.80 10.05
C THR A 401 3.84 14.90 11.06
N LEU A 402 5.00 14.84 11.72
CA LEU A 402 5.42 15.85 12.70
C LEU A 402 5.63 17.20 12.01
N GLY A 403 5.25 18.29 12.69
CA GLY A 403 5.41 19.65 12.17
C GLY A 403 4.33 20.14 11.21
N CYS A 404 3.33 19.32 10.88
CA CYS A 404 2.23 19.72 9.97
C CYS A 404 1.24 20.73 10.59
N GLY A 405 1.30 21.02 11.90
CA GLY A 405 0.39 21.97 12.56
C GLY A 405 -0.89 21.35 13.15
N LYS A 406 -1.05 20.02 13.10
CA LYS A 406 -2.18 19.23 13.65
C LYS A 406 -2.70 19.71 15.01
N THR A 407 -1.83 19.82 15.99
CA THR A 407 -2.20 20.23 17.36
C THR A 407 -2.70 21.67 17.42
N THR A 408 -2.17 22.56 16.58
CA THR A 408 -2.60 23.96 16.56
C THR A 408 -3.96 24.12 15.90
N VAL A 409 -4.22 23.38 14.82
CA VAL A 409 -5.57 23.34 14.24
C VAL A 409 -6.55 22.72 15.23
N ALA A 410 -6.17 21.62 15.91
CA ALA A 410 -7.00 20.97 16.93
C ALA A 410 -7.39 21.95 18.06
N LEU A 411 -6.41 22.65 18.64
CA LEU A 411 -6.67 23.63 19.69
C LEU A 411 -7.49 24.82 19.19
N GLY A 412 -7.29 25.26 17.95
CA GLY A 412 -8.12 26.28 17.32
C GLY A 412 -9.59 25.87 17.25
N LEU A 413 -9.86 24.62 16.81
CA LEU A 413 -11.21 24.07 16.80
C LEU A 413 -11.82 24.01 18.21
N CYS A 414 -11.07 23.51 19.19
CA CYS A 414 -11.52 23.45 20.58
C CYS A 414 -11.80 24.83 21.19
N LYS A 415 -11.00 25.84 20.84
CA LYS A 415 -11.21 27.22 21.30
C LYS A 415 -12.48 27.84 20.71
N LEU A 416 -12.76 27.56 19.45
CA LEU A 416 -13.91 28.11 18.73
C LEU A 416 -15.23 27.42 19.13
N PHE A 417 -15.21 26.10 19.32
CA PHE A 417 -16.44 25.31 19.44
C PHE A 417 -16.59 24.58 20.78
N GLY A 418 -15.60 24.65 21.68
CA GLY A 418 -15.65 23.99 22.98
C GLY A 418 -15.65 22.46 22.89
N TRP A 419 -15.04 21.90 21.83
CA TRP A 419 -14.96 20.45 21.60
C TRP A 419 -13.89 19.76 22.44
N GLY A 420 -14.03 18.44 22.61
CA GLY A 420 -13.07 17.61 23.33
C GLY A 420 -11.73 17.47 22.58
N HIS A 421 -10.64 17.24 23.31
CA HIS A 421 -9.31 17.07 22.73
C HIS A 421 -8.48 16.09 23.55
N ILE A 422 -8.05 15.01 22.91
CA ILE A 422 -7.11 14.06 23.53
C ILE A 422 -5.85 14.01 22.69
N GLN A 423 -4.72 14.35 23.31
CA GLN A 423 -3.41 14.16 22.72
C GLN A 423 -2.87 12.78 23.06
N ASN A 424 -2.52 12.00 22.04
CA ASN A 424 -1.93 10.67 22.25
C ASN A 424 -0.62 10.75 23.04
N ASP A 425 0.10 11.86 22.94
CA ASP A 425 1.31 12.08 23.72
C ASP A 425 0.99 12.07 25.22
N ASN A 426 -0.11 12.69 25.69
CA ASN A 426 -0.50 12.73 27.10
C ASN A 426 -0.90 11.36 27.72
N ILE A 427 -1.08 10.31 26.91
CA ILE A 427 -1.43 8.97 27.40
C ILE A 427 -0.18 8.24 27.90
N THR A 428 -0.08 8.04 29.22
CA THR A 428 1.13 7.52 29.90
C THR A 428 1.11 6.03 30.25
N VAL A 429 0.06 5.29 29.87
CA VAL A 429 -0.05 3.86 30.19
C VAL A 429 1.09 3.03 29.57
N LYS A 430 1.63 2.08 30.33
CA LYS A 430 2.79 1.26 29.93
C LYS A 430 2.45 0.12 28.96
N LYS A 431 1.22 -0.40 28.99
CA LYS A 431 0.69 -1.44 28.08
C LYS A 431 -0.68 -1.00 27.58
N GLY A 432 -1.02 -1.36 26.35
CA GLY A 432 -2.34 -1.05 25.77
C GLY A 432 -2.56 0.43 25.44
N LYS A 433 -1.50 1.23 25.24
CA LYS A 433 -1.61 2.67 24.91
C LYS A 433 -2.60 2.98 23.76
N PRO A 434 -2.65 2.21 22.65
CA PRO A 434 -3.62 2.46 21.59
C PRO A 434 -5.08 2.35 22.06
N ALA A 435 -5.40 1.32 22.84
CA ALA A 435 -6.75 1.12 23.40
C ALA A 435 -7.08 2.18 24.47
N ALA A 436 -6.11 2.55 25.30
CA ALA A 436 -6.29 3.62 26.29
C ALA A 436 -6.55 4.99 25.64
N PHE A 437 -5.88 5.27 24.52
CA PHE A 437 -6.13 6.49 23.73
C PHE A 437 -7.54 6.50 23.14
N ALA A 438 -7.98 5.39 22.53
CA ALA A 438 -9.34 5.27 22.00
C ALA A 438 -10.40 5.41 23.11
N SER A 439 -10.18 4.76 24.27
CA SER A 439 -11.08 4.87 25.43
C SER A 439 -11.14 6.30 26.00
N ALA A 440 -10.02 7.03 26.02
CA ALA A 440 -10.01 8.43 26.42
C ALA A 440 -10.81 9.31 25.43
N CYS A 441 -10.68 9.06 24.12
CA CYS A 441 -11.49 9.75 23.12
C CYS A 441 -12.99 9.47 23.31
N CYS A 442 -13.37 8.22 23.56
CA CYS A 442 -14.77 7.84 23.81
C CYS A 442 -15.33 8.54 25.06
N LYS A 443 -14.52 8.72 26.10
CA LYS A 443 -14.93 9.44 27.31
C LYS A 443 -15.17 10.94 27.07
N GLU A 444 -14.41 11.57 26.18
CA GLU A 444 -14.68 12.97 25.79
C GLU A 444 -16.00 13.11 25.04
N LEU A 445 -16.34 12.14 24.17
CA LEU A 445 -17.61 12.15 23.44
C LEU A 445 -18.85 12.09 24.35
N GLU A 446 -18.72 11.58 25.59
CA GLU A 446 -19.82 11.64 26.57
C GLU A 446 -20.20 13.09 26.93
N ASN A 447 -19.25 14.03 26.83
CA ASN A 447 -19.42 15.42 27.26
C ASN A 447 -19.48 16.41 26.10
N TYR A 448 -18.94 16.05 24.92
CA TYR A 448 -18.81 16.95 23.78
C TYR A 448 -19.37 16.32 22.50
N PRO A 449 -20.07 17.09 21.65
CA PRO A 449 -20.63 16.57 20.40
C PRO A 449 -19.56 16.18 19.38
N ALA A 450 -18.35 16.74 19.50
CA ALA A 450 -17.20 16.38 18.70
C ALA A 450 -15.93 16.38 19.54
N MET A 451 -14.93 15.61 19.12
CA MET A 451 -13.61 15.60 19.74
C MET A 451 -12.48 15.38 18.73
N VAL A 452 -11.30 15.95 19.00
CA VAL A 452 -10.10 15.75 18.18
C VAL A 452 -9.18 14.70 18.81
N ALA A 453 -8.99 13.59 18.09
CA ALA A 453 -8.08 12.51 18.45
C ALA A 453 -6.65 12.83 17.95
N ASP A 454 -5.96 13.76 18.63
CA ASP A 454 -4.65 14.29 18.25
C ASP A 454 -3.52 13.25 18.39
N ARG A 455 -3.39 12.46 17.31
CA ARG A 455 -2.32 11.52 17.01
C ARG A 455 -1.96 11.69 15.53
N ASN A 456 -0.76 11.27 15.14
CA ASN A 456 -0.32 11.40 13.74
C ASN A 456 -1.15 10.56 12.76
N ASN A 457 -1.55 9.34 13.14
CA ASN A 457 -2.30 8.38 12.32
C ASN A 457 -1.78 8.20 10.87
N HIS A 458 -0.49 8.49 10.63
CA HIS A 458 0.17 8.47 9.33
C HIS A 458 0.22 7.07 8.68
N GLN A 459 -0.02 6.00 9.44
CA GLN A 459 -0.04 4.63 8.91
C GLN A 459 -1.45 4.04 8.92
N LYS A 460 -1.77 3.24 7.91
CA LYS A 460 -3.07 2.57 7.73
C LYS A 460 -3.47 1.72 8.93
N ARG A 461 -2.50 1.05 9.57
CA ARG A 461 -2.70 0.26 10.80
C ARG A 461 -3.15 1.11 12.00
N GLU A 462 -2.71 2.37 12.08
CA GLU A 462 -3.04 3.28 13.17
C GLU A 462 -4.50 3.75 13.01
N ARG A 463 -4.89 4.09 11.78
CA ARG A 463 -6.27 4.45 11.43
C ARG A 463 -7.24 3.28 11.68
N LYS A 464 -6.88 2.08 11.20
CA LYS A 464 -7.63 0.85 11.48
C LYS A 464 -7.88 0.67 12.97
N GLN A 465 -6.83 0.74 13.78
CA GLN A 465 -6.92 0.53 15.22
C GLN A 465 -7.83 1.56 15.89
N LEU A 466 -7.70 2.85 15.52
CA LEU A 466 -8.52 3.89 16.13
C LEU A 466 -10.00 3.72 15.79
N ILE A 467 -10.32 3.52 14.51
CA ILE A 467 -11.69 3.32 14.03
C ILE A 467 -12.30 2.08 14.70
N GLU A 468 -11.61 0.94 14.70
CA GLU A 468 -12.12 -0.29 15.30
C GLU A 468 -12.30 -0.17 16.82
N ASP A 469 -11.37 0.45 17.54
CA ASP A 469 -11.45 0.53 19.00
C ASP A 469 -12.48 1.56 19.49
N VAL A 470 -12.65 2.68 18.79
CA VAL A 470 -13.72 3.64 19.08
C VAL A 470 -15.08 3.03 18.73
N SER A 471 -15.22 2.43 17.54
CA SER A 471 -16.51 1.85 17.10
C SER A 471 -16.99 0.69 17.98
N LYS A 472 -16.10 0.03 18.72
CA LYS A 472 -16.48 -0.98 19.73
C LYS A 472 -17.19 -0.38 20.95
N ILE A 473 -16.85 0.86 21.31
CA ILE A 473 -17.37 1.55 22.51
C ILE A 473 -18.52 2.47 22.12
N VAL A 474 -18.38 3.20 21.01
CA VAL A 474 -19.37 4.12 20.44
C VAL A 474 -19.69 3.65 19.01
N PRO A 475 -20.64 2.71 18.83
CA PRO A 475 -20.96 2.13 17.51
C PRO A 475 -21.47 3.13 16.48
N HIS A 476 -21.96 4.28 16.93
CA HIS A 476 -22.49 5.36 16.09
C HIS A 476 -21.48 6.50 15.87
N ALA A 477 -20.22 6.32 16.25
CA ALA A 477 -19.19 7.33 16.05
C ALA A 477 -18.98 7.62 14.56
N HIS A 478 -18.91 8.90 14.23
CA HIS A 478 -18.56 9.40 12.90
C HIS A 478 -17.10 9.83 12.90
N PHE A 479 -16.37 9.59 11.80
CA PHE A 479 -14.95 9.88 11.70
C PHE A 479 -14.65 10.84 10.54
N VAL A 480 -14.00 11.96 10.86
CA VAL A 480 -13.51 12.92 9.85
C VAL A 480 -11.99 12.88 9.83
N ALA A 481 -11.40 12.51 8.69
CA ALA A 481 -9.95 12.57 8.51
C ALA A 481 -9.52 13.98 8.14
N MET A 482 -8.58 14.56 8.90
CA MET A 482 -7.82 15.74 8.48
C MET A 482 -6.50 15.28 7.86
N GLU A 483 -6.51 15.00 6.56
CA GLU A 483 -5.34 14.49 5.85
C GLU A 483 -4.44 15.64 5.40
N TYR A 484 -3.29 15.78 6.06
CA TYR A 484 -2.22 16.64 5.57
C TYR A 484 -1.54 15.92 4.40
N SER A 485 -1.79 16.36 3.18
CA SER A 485 -1.42 15.66 1.95
C SER A 485 0.09 15.59 1.76
N HIS A 486 0.67 14.40 1.92
CA HIS A 486 2.10 14.16 1.64
C HIS A 486 2.29 13.61 0.23
N ASP A 487 2.14 14.47 -0.78
CA ASP A 487 2.49 14.11 -2.14
C ASP A 487 4.02 13.97 -2.28
N ARG A 488 4.46 12.83 -2.83
CA ARG A 488 5.88 12.52 -3.05
C ARG A 488 6.56 13.52 -3.96
N SER A 489 5.82 14.10 -4.91
CA SER A 489 6.29 15.18 -5.78
C SER A 489 6.71 16.43 -4.99
N ASN A 490 6.16 16.62 -3.78
CA ASN A 490 6.34 17.80 -2.96
C ASN A 490 7.14 17.53 -1.66
N TYR A 491 7.70 16.33 -1.49
CA TYR A 491 8.37 15.92 -0.25
C TYR A 491 9.43 16.92 0.23
N GLU A 492 10.23 17.52 -0.67
CA GLU A 492 11.25 18.48 -0.26
C GLU A 492 10.65 19.78 0.32
N ARG A 493 9.55 20.30 -0.25
CA ARG A 493 8.89 21.50 0.30
C ARG A 493 8.20 21.18 1.61
N ILE A 494 7.52 20.04 1.70
CA ILE A 494 6.87 19.56 2.92
C ILE A 494 7.91 19.40 4.03
N ARG A 495 9.04 18.77 3.70
CA ARG A 495 10.19 18.62 4.58
C ARG A 495 10.72 19.98 5.04
N ALA A 496 10.88 20.96 4.15
CA ALA A 496 11.33 22.29 4.51
C ALA A 496 10.36 22.98 5.47
N ALA A 497 9.07 23.05 5.12
CA ALA A 497 8.04 23.73 5.89
C ALA A 497 7.83 23.10 7.29
N THR A 498 7.73 21.78 7.35
CA THR A 498 7.56 21.07 8.64
C THR A 498 8.79 21.23 9.53
N ARG A 499 10.01 21.20 8.98
CA ARG A 499 11.25 21.42 9.73
C ARG A 499 11.31 22.83 10.28
N GLU A 500 11.02 23.83 9.46
CA GLU A 500 10.98 25.23 9.88
C GLU A 500 10.00 25.44 11.03
N ARG A 501 8.78 24.88 10.93
CA ARG A 501 7.77 24.95 12.00
C ARG A 501 8.20 24.28 13.30
N VAL A 502 8.84 23.11 13.21
CA VAL A 502 9.34 22.39 14.38
C VAL A 502 10.48 23.15 15.05
N LEU A 503 11.40 23.72 14.26
CA LEU A 503 12.52 24.51 14.77
C LEU A 503 12.05 25.86 15.34
N GLY A 504 11.14 26.55 14.66
CA GLY A 504 10.60 27.86 15.06
C GLY A 504 9.74 27.82 16.32
N ARG A 505 9.08 26.69 16.62
CA ARG A 505 8.32 26.49 17.88
C ARG A 505 9.20 26.24 19.10
N GLY A 506 10.49 25.96 18.93
CA GLY A 506 11.38 25.70 20.06
C GLY A 506 10.91 24.53 20.93
N ASP A 507 10.92 24.72 22.25
CA ASP A 507 10.55 23.71 23.25
C ASP A 507 9.05 23.64 23.57
N ASN A 508 8.22 24.42 22.86
CA ASN A 508 6.74 24.34 22.94
C ASN A 508 6.17 23.26 22.02
N HIS A 509 7.01 22.47 21.33
CA HIS A 509 6.58 21.27 20.62
C HIS A 509 6.64 20.05 21.55
N GLN A 510 5.48 19.47 21.85
CA GLN A 510 5.31 18.40 22.86
C GLN A 510 6.22 17.17 22.67
N THR A 511 6.52 16.85 21.41
CA THR A 511 7.23 15.64 20.99
C THR A 511 8.71 15.85 20.62
N ILE A 512 9.10 17.07 20.25
CA ILE A 512 10.43 17.43 19.71
C ILE A 512 10.91 18.65 20.47
N GLN A 513 12.01 18.51 21.20
CA GLN A 513 12.63 19.62 21.92
C GLN A 513 13.70 20.24 21.03
N ALA A 514 13.33 21.31 20.29
CA ALA A 514 14.23 21.93 19.33
C ALA A 514 15.43 22.63 19.98
N ALA A 515 15.37 22.98 21.28
CA ALA A 515 16.50 23.57 21.99
C ALA A 515 17.46 22.53 22.63
N SER A 516 17.04 21.26 22.77
CA SER A 516 17.83 20.22 23.47
C SER A 516 18.43 19.12 22.58
N LYS A 517 17.97 18.98 21.32
CA LYS A 517 18.47 17.99 20.34
C LYS A 517 19.14 18.65 19.15
N GLY A 518 20.20 18.02 18.62
CA GLY A 518 20.88 18.49 17.41
C GLY A 518 19.98 18.44 16.17
N PRO A 519 20.08 19.39 15.22
CA PRO A 519 19.21 19.45 14.03
C PRO A 519 19.14 18.13 13.24
N GLY A 520 20.26 17.41 13.13
CA GLY A 520 20.34 16.12 12.41
C GLY A 520 19.49 15.00 13.01
N GLU A 521 19.33 14.97 14.34
CA GLU A 521 18.50 13.97 14.99
C GLU A 521 17.01 14.24 14.80
N ILE A 522 16.61 15.50 14.95
CA ILE A 522 15.24 15.97 14.73
C ILE A 522 14.83 15.63 13.30
N ILE A 523 15.72 15.93 12.34
CA ILE A 523 15.58 15.53 10.95
C ILE A 523 15.36 14.02 10.83
N GLY A 524 16.22 13.19 11.44
CA GLY A 524 16.09 11.73 11.36
C GLY A 524 14.77 11.16 11.94
N ILE A 525 14.18 11.80 12.94
CA ILE A 525 12.83 11.45 13.44
C ILE A 525 11.79 11.78 12.38
N MET A 526 11.80 13.02 11.89
CA MET A 526 10.81 13.53 10.96
C MET A 526 10.81 12.72 9.65
N GLU A 527 12.00 12.41 9.12
CA GLU A 527 12.14 11.53 7.95
C GLU A 527 11.48 10.17 8.17
N GLY A 528 11.65 9.57 9.36
CA GLY A 528 11.01 8.30 9.67
C GLY A 528 9.49 8.35 9.61
N PHE A 529 8.86 9.46 10.01
CA PHE A 529 7.41 9.64 9.86
C PHE A 529 7.00 9.86 8.40
N MET A 530 7.76 10.66 7.65
CA MET A 530 7.50 10.90 6.22
C MET A 530 7.65 9.63 5.36
N GLU A 531 8.66 8.80 5.62
CA GLU A 531 8.90 7.55 4.90
C GLU A 531 7.78 6.52 5.09
N ARG A 532 7.16 6.52 6.28
CA ARG A 532 6.08 5.60 6.67
C ARG A 532 4.69 6.18 6.46
N PHE A 533 4.57 7.40 5.94
CA PHE A 533 3.27 8.00 5.66
C PHE A 533 2.56 7.20 4.56
N GLU A 534 1.32 6.81 4.84
CA GLU A 534 0.39 6.13 3.95
C GLU A 534 -0.82 7.03 3.76
N PRO A 535 -1.06 7.58 2.55
CA PRO A 535 -2.21 8.43 2.26
C PRO A 535 -3.54 7.76 2.60
N VAL A 536 -4.58 8.56 2.82
CA VAL A 536 -5.94 8.08 3.07
C VAL A 536 -6.52 7.54 1.76
N ASP A 537 -7.10 6.35 1.83
CA ASP A 537 -7.72 5.65 0.69
C ASP A 537 -9.20 5.39 1.00
N ALA A 538 -10.05 6.41 0.85
CA ALA A 538 -11.45 6.38 1.26
C ALA A 538 -12.31 5.30 0.57
N GLU A 539 -11.79 4.68 -0.51
CA GLU A 539 -12.46 3.59 -1.22
C GLU A 539 -12.17 2.20 -0.62
N ASN A 540 -11.15 2.08 0.26
CA ASN A 540 -10.68 0.78 0.75
C ASN A 540 -10.56 0.73 2.29
N PRO A 541 -10.86 -0.42 2.92
CA PRO A 541 -10.65 -0.59 4.35
C PRO A 541 -9.21 -0.34 4.81
N PRO A 542 -8.98 0.32 5.96
CA PRO A 542 -9.97 0.79 6.94
C PRO A 542 -10.48 2.22 6.67
N ASP A 543 -9.96 2.89 5.64
CA ASP A 543 -10.17 4.31 5.41
C ASP A 543 -11.55 4.59 4.78
N ASP A 544 -12.21 3.54 4.27
CA ASP A 544 -13.66 3.52 4.00
C ASP A 544 -14.51 3.81 5.25
N GLY A 545 -13.93 3.73 6.46
CA GLY A 545 -14.54 4.09 7.73
C GLY A 545 -14.61 5.59 8.04
N PHE A 546 -13.92 6.46 7.28
CA PHE A 546 -14.08 7.92 7.44
C PHE A 546 -15.32 8.41 6.70
N ASP A 547 -16.23 9.11 7.37
CA ASP A 547 -17.36 9.79 6.72
C ASP A 547 -16.86 10.82 5.70
N THR A 548 -15.83 11.59 6.08
CA THR A 548 -15.22 12.65 5.28
C THR A 548 -13.70 12.62 5.37
N VAL A 549 -13.03 12.98 4.27
CA VAL A 549 -11.59 13.27 4.24
C VAL A 549 -11.35 14.72 3.81
N ILE A 550 -10.99 15.57 4.77
CA ILE A 550 -10.60 16.96 4.56
C ILE A 550 -9.13 16.99 4.19
N LYS A 551 -8.82 17.35 2.94
CA LYS A 551 -7.44 17.48 2.47
C LYS A 551 -6.85 18.83 2.86
N LEU A 552 -5.72 18.78 3.54
CA LEU A 552 -4.97 19.92 4.04
C LEU A 552 -3.59 19.98 3.39
N ASP A 553 -3.06 21.18 3.22
CA ASP A 553 -1.71 21.39 2.72
C ASP A 553 -0.73 21.48 3.91
N PRO A 554 0.20 20.53 4.07
CA PRO A 554 1.20 20.58 5.15
C PRO A 554 2.20 21.74 5.01
N THR A 555 2.24 22.44 3.86
CA THR A 555 3.04 23.64 3.63
C THR A 555 2.27 24.93 3.87
N ALA A 556 0.94 24.91 3.75
CA ALA A 556 0.06 26.03 4.06
C ALA A 556 0.04 26.34 5.56
N ASP A 557 -0.29 27.58 5.92
CA ASP A 557 -0.30 28.00 7.31
C ASP A 557 -1.41 27.32 8.12
N SER A 558 -1.21 27.17 9.43
CA SER A 558 -2.22 26.51 10.29
C SER A 558 -3.55 27.27 10.31
N ARG A 559 -3.51 28.59 10.06
CA ARG A 559 -4.71 29.43 9.94
C ARG A 559 -5.48 29.14 8.65
N GLU A 560 -4.80 29.01 7.51
CA GLU A 560 -5.43 28.63 6.24
C GLU A 560 -6.03 27.23 6.33
N ASN A 561 -5.28 26.27 6.89
CA ASN A 561 -5.78 24.92 7.12
C ASN A 561 -6.97 24.90 8.09
N LEU A 562 -6.98 25.74 9.13
CA LEU A 562 -8.14 25.86 10.03
C LEU A 562 -9.39 26.34 9.28
N GLU A 563 -9.25 27.30 8.35
CA GLU A 563 -10.36 27.78 7.52
C GLU A 563 -10.93 26.69 6.64
N VAL A 564 -10.05 25.92 5.99
CA VAL A 564 -10.44 24.79 5.14
C VAL A 564 -11.22 23.77 5.95
N VAL A 565 -10.73 23.42 7.15
CA VAL A 565 -11.43 22.50 8.05
C VAL A 565 -12.79 23.04 8.47
N ILE A 566 -12.87 24.29 8.94
CA ILE A 566 -14.14 24.89 9.39
C ILE A 566 -15.13 24.95 8.23
N SER A 567 -14.70 25.41 7.06
CA SER A 567 -15.57 25.55 5.88
C SER A 567 -16.15 24.21 5.45
N GLN A 568 -15.32 23.16 5.42
CA GLN A 568 -15.80 21.81 5.08
C GLN A 568 -16.69 21.23 6.17
N LEU A 569 -16.36 21.42 7.45
CA LEU A 569 -17.22 20.95 8.54
C LEU A 569 -18.58 21.67 8.54
N TYR A 570 -18.64 22.97 8.27
CA TYR A 570 -19.91 23.70 8.15
C TYR A 570 -20.73 23.26 6.94
N ALA A 571 -20.08 22.95 5.82
CA ALA A 571 -20.75 22.45 4.64
C ALA A 571 -21.33 21.04 4.86
N GLU A 572 -20.58 20.17 5.56
CA GLU A 572 -20.93 18.75 5.66
C GLU A 572 -21.63 18.35 6.96
N PHE A 573 -21.46 19.12 8.05
CA PHE A 573 -22.02 18.86 9.38
C PHE A 573 -22.65 20.12 10.03
N PRO A 574 -23.51 20.90 9.37
CA PRO A 574 -24.16 22.09 9.89
C PRO A 574 -24.95 21.85 11.20
N LYS A 575 -25.55 20.67 11.38
CA LYS A 575 -26.26 20.32 12.63
C LYS A 575 -25.34 20.18 13.84
N LEU A 576 -24.06 19.87 13.62
CA LEU A 576 -23.04 19.82 14.69
C LEU A 576 -22.89 21.19 15.37
N PHE A 577 -23.08 22.26 14.61
CA PHE A 577 -22.93 23.63 15.09
C PHE A 577 -24.22 24.21 15.66
N GLN A 578 -25.32 23.45 15.76
CA GLN A 578 -26.57 23.89 16.42
C GLN A 578 -27.08 25.28 16.00
N ASN A 579 -26.87 25.66 14.73
CA ASN A 579 -27.17 26.98 14.15
C ASN A 579 -26.29 28.15 14.64
N HIS A 580 -25.13 27.87 15.24
CA HIS A 580 -24.09 28.88 15.40
C HIS A 580 -23.59 29.36 14.03
N GLU A 581 -23.35 30.65 13.90
CA GLU A 581 -22.74 31.22 12.69
C GLU A 581 -21.29 30.78 12.58
N MET A 582 -20.83 30.60 11.33
CA MET A 582 -19.43 30.29 11.04
C MET A 582 -18.53 31.38 11.63
N PRO A 583 -17.47 31.02 12.38
CA PRO A 583 -16.56 32.00 12.95
C PRO A 583 -16.00 32.95 11.87
N SER A 584 -15.84 34.22 12.22
CA SER A 584 -15.23 35.18 11.30
C SER A 584 -13.74 34.90 11.12
N SER A 585 -13.11 35.47 10.08
CA SER A 585 -11.66 35.39 9.94
C SER A 585 -10.93 35.88 11.20
N HIS A 586 -11.44 36.94 11.83
CA HIS A 586 -10.87 37.48 13.06
C HIS A 586 -10.94 36.47 14.22
N ASP A 587 -12.05 35.75 14.37
CA ASP A 587 -12.20 34.72 15.40
C ASP A 587 -11.22 33.56 15.17
N MET A 588 -11.06 33.13 13.91
CA MET A 588 -10.09 32.10 13.54
C MET A 588 -8.65 32.55 13.78
N ASP A 589 -8.33 33.82 13.50
CA ASP A 589 -7.02 34.43 13.78
C ASP A 589 -6.74 34.42 15.29
N MET A 590 -7.71 34.87 16.10
CA MET A 590 -7.62 34.87 17.55
C MET A 590 -7.49 33.45 18.12
N ALA A 591 -8.19 32.47 17.56
CA ALA A 591 -8.11 31.07 17.97
C ALA A 591 -6.73 30.46 17.68
N ILE A 592 -6.14 30.76 16.53
CA ILE A 592 -4.77 30.32 16.19
C ILE A 592 -3.74 31.04 17.06
N GLN A 593 -3.89 32.36 17.29
CA GLN A 593 -3.02 33.10 18.20
C GLN A 593 -3.07 32.53 19.61
N ALA A 594 -4.26 32.23 20.14
CA ALA A 594 -4.41 31.55 21.43
C ALA A 594 -3.76 30.16 21.41
N ALA A 595 -3.97 29.37 20.36
CA ALA A 595 -3.34 28.05 20.22
C ALA A 595 -1.80 28.09 20.11
N LEU A 596 -1.23 29.23 19.68
CA LEU A 596 0.23 29.44 19.60
C LEU A 596 0.81 30.05 20.88
N ASN A 597 0.07 30.94 21.57
CA ASN A 597 0.55 31.73 22.71
C ASN A 597 0.16 31.14 24.07
N ASP A 598 -1.05 30.58 24.18
CA ASP A 598 -1.61 30.07 25.44
C ASP A 598 -1.35 28.57 25.62
N TYR A 599 -0.90 27.88 24.57
CA TYR A 599 -0.58 26.46 24.64
C TYR A 599 0.71 26.23 25.44
N GLN A 600 0.56 25.73 26.66
CA GLN A 600 1.64 25.17 27.45
C GLN A 600 1.59 23.65 27.39
N VAL A 601 2.74 23.03 27.15
CA VAL A 601 2.84 21.56 27.10
C VAL A 601 2.69 20.98 28.52
N ASP A 602 1.56 20.33 28.79
CA ASP A 602 1.27 19.69 30.10
C ASP A 602 2.21 18.50 30.40
N ILE A 603 2.51 17.67 29.38
CA ILE A 603 3.40 16.50 29.51
C ILE A 603 4.35 16.48 28.31
N LYS A 604 5.65 16.64 28.57
CA LYS A 604 6.71 16.60 27.54
C LYS A 604 7.11 15.14 27.27
N HIS A 605 6.89 14.67 26.05
CA HIS A 605 7.28 13.32 25.63
C HIS A 605 8.50 13.37 24.71
N GLU A 606 9.56 12.66 25.08
CA GLU A 606 10.80 12.63 24.30
C GLU A 606 10.74 11.51 23.25
N ILE A 607 10.49 11.85 21.98
CA ILE A 607 10.76 10.91 20.89
C ILE A 607 12.27 10.84 20.70
N LYS A 608 12.86 9.70 21.07
CA LYS A 608 14.28 9.44 20.81
C LYS A 608 14.49 9.26 19.31
N GLY A 609 15.21 10.18 18.69
CA GLY A 609 15.59 10.08 17.30
C GLY A 609 16.65 9.05 17.06
N ARG A 610 16.97 8.85 15.78
CA ARG A 610 17.98 7.86 15.38
C ARG A 610 19.32 8.15 16.06
N ASP A 611 19.58 9.42 16.41
CA ASP A 611 20.76 9.87 17.15
C ASP A 611 20.58 10.03 18.68
N ASP A 612 19.39 10.19 19.31
CA ASP A 612 19.23 10.02 20.79
C ASP A 612 18.94 8.59 21.21
N ARG A 613 18.59 7.71 20.28
CA ARG A 613 18.78 6.26 20.47
C ARG A 613 20.28 5.91 20.44
N ARG A 614 21.13 6.78 19.86
CA ARG A 614 22.60 6.78 19.96
C ARG A 614 23.15 7.64 21.12
N ASN A 615 22.41 8.62 21.65
CA ASN A 615 22.86 9.50 22.75
C ASN A 615 22.27 9.19 24.14
N LYS A 616 21.12 8.48 24.26
CA LYS A 616 20.79 7.67 25.46
C LYS A 616 21.52 6.32 25.49
N GLN A 617 22.26 6.03 24.41
CA GLN A 617 23.43 5.14 24.36
C GLN A 617 24.71 5.83 24.92
N ASN A 618 24.70 7.13 25.27
CA ASN A 618 25.89 7.88 25.75
C ASN A 618 25.70 8.85 26.96
N LYS A 619 24.49 9.10 27.49
CA LYS A 619 24.28 9.99 28.67
C LYS A 619 23.35 9.42 29.76
N GLN A 620 23.38 8.10 29.95
CA GLN A 620 23.23 7.53 31.30
C GLN A 620 24.62 7.29 31.89
N GLN A 621 25.43 8.35 31.74
CA GLN A 621 26.75 8.60 32.30
C GLN A 621 26.71 10.07 32.75
N MET A 622 26.97 10.28 34.03
CA MET A 622 27.18 11.55 34.76
C MET A 622 25.97 12.36 35.26
N ASN A 623 25.50 12.00 36.46
CA ASN A 623 25.56 12.83 37.67
C ASN A 623 25.36 11.90 38.89
N GLY A 624 26.27 11.71 39.84
CA GLY A 624 27.59 12.31 40.04
C GLY A 624 28.71 11.61 39.28
N GLN A 625 29.86 12.24 39.08
CA GLN A 625 30.44 13.25 39.94
C GLN A 625 30.70 14.54 39.16
N ALA A 626 30.31 15.68 39.74
CA ALA A 626 31.05 16.90 39.47
C ALA A 626 32.48 16.64 39.96
N GLY A 627 33.40 16.47 39.00
CA GLY A 627 34.78 16.14 39.30
C GLY A 627 35.50 15.40 38.17
N ALA A 628 35.52 16.03 36.98
CA ALA A 628 36.60 15.98 36.00
C ALA A 628 37.12 14.63 35.43
N ALA A 629 37.10 14.61 34.10
CA ALA A 629 38.10 14.03 33.18
C ALA A 629 38.00 12.54 32.76
N ASN A 630 37.98 12.39 31.43
CA ASN A 630 38.24 11.22 30.58
C ASN A 630 37.11 10.20 30.35
N GLY A 631 36.52 10.28 29.15
CA GLY A 631 35.37 9.51 28.69
C GLY A 631 35.61 8.01 28.46
N LYS A 632 34.53 7.22 28.61
CA LYS A 632 34.43 5.81 28.19
C LYS A 632 32.99 5.46 27.78
N GLN A 633 32.84 4.85 26.61
CA GLN A 633 31.58 4.37 25.98
C GLN A 633 30.81 3.34 26.83
N LYS A 634 29.47 3.26 26.67
CA LYS A 634 28.61 2.25 27.34
C LYS A 634 28.34 1.02 26.42
N GLN A 635 28.64 -0.19 26.90
CA GLN A 635 28.57 -1.47 26.15
C GLN A 635 27.15 -2.07 26.07
N ARG A 636 26.87 -2.86 25.02
CA ARG A 636 25.58 -3.55 24.78
C ARG A 636 25.30 -4.59 25.88
N GLY A 637 24.03 -4.81 26.22
CA GLY A 637 23.63 -5.83 27.21
C GLY A 637 23.57 -7.24 26.63
N VAL A 638 24.05 -8.23 27.40
CA VAL A 638 24.01 -9.66 27.06
C VAL A 638 22.56 -10.17 27.04
N GLU A 639 22.18 -10.83 25.94
CA GLU A 639 20.85 -11.46 25.75
C GLU A 639 20.85 -12.92 26.20
N PHE A 640 21.91 -13.67 25.89
CA PHE A 640 22.12 -15.03 26.36
C PHE A 640 23.60 -15.40 26.27
N PHE A 641 24.00 -16.44 27.00
CA PHE A 641 25.32 -17.06 26.87
C PHE A 641 25.20 -18.37 26.09
N ALA A 642 26.16 -18.64 25.23
CA ALA A 642 26.13 -19.85 24.41
C ALA A 642 27.53 -20.38 24.07
N VAL A 643 27.57 -21.67 23.75
CA VAL A 643 28.72 -22.33 23.13
C VAL A 643 28.52 -22.30 21.62
N GLN A 644 29.27 -21.44 20.92
CA GLN A 644 29.22 -21.32 19.46
C GLN A 644 29.98 -22.49 18.81
N LEU A 645 29.37 -23.12 17.80
CA LEU A 645 29.94 -24.25 17.08
C LEU A 645 30.38 -23.86 15.65
N PRO A 646 31.41 -24.52 15.10
CA PRO A 646 31.81 -24.31 13.71
C PRO A 646 30.73 -24.79 12.73
N ALA A 647 30.08 -23.85 12.04
CA ALA A 647 28.94 -24.15 11.16
C ALA A 647 29.29 -25.16 10.07
N THR A 648 30.47 -25.04 9.45
CA THR A 648 30.95 -25.97 8.41
C THR A 648 31.02 -27.42 8.89
N ARG A 649 31.39 -27.64 10.16
CA ARG A 649 31.44 -28.98 10.76
C ARG A 649 30.05 -29.52 11.04
N VAL A 650 29.14 -28.70 11.55
CA VAL A 650 27.74 -29.10 11.81
C VAL A 650 27.03 -29.47 10.50
N TYR A 651 27.20 -28.68 9.44
CA TYR A 651 26.69 -29.01 8.10
C TYR A 651 27.26 -30.33 7.57
N ALA A 652 28.57 -30.56 7.68
CA ALA A 652 29.19 -31.81 7.24
C ALA A 652 28.65 -33.05 8.00
N ILE A 653 28.35 -32.90 9.29
CA ILE A 653 27.78 -33.97 10.12
C ILE A 653 26.33 -34.24 9.70
N LEU A 654 25.51 -33.21 9.50
CA LEU A 654 24.14 -33.37 9.01
C LEU A 654 24.11 -34.04 7.63
N ASP A 655 24.95 -33.59 6.70
CA ASP A 655 25.06 -34.20 5.37
C ASP A 655 25.56 -35.64 5.44
N ALA A 656 26.44 -35.99 6.38
CA ALA A 656 26.88 -37.37 6.60
C ALA A 656 25.78 -38.26 7.22
N ILE A 657 24.99 -37.72 8.16
CA ILE A 657 23.88 -38.44 8.80
C ILE A 657 22.82 -38.84 7.77
N PHE A 658 22.48 -37.94 6.85
CA PHE A 658 21.40 -38.16 5.87
C PHE A 658 21.86 -38.68 4.51
N ARG A 659 23.17 -38.90 4.30
CA ARG A 659 23.72 -39.38 3.01
C ARG A 659 23.13 -40.72 2.59
N ASP A 660 23.02 -41.64 3.55
CA ASP A 660 22.67 -43.05 3.32
C ASP A 660 21.34 -43.42 4.01
N THR A 661 20.48 -42.43 4.29
CA THR A 661 19.15 -42.64 4.88
C THR A 661 18.07 -42.68 3.81
N ASP A 662 16.98 -43.40 4.06
CA ASP A 662 15.83 -43.43 3.18
C ASP A 662 15.13 -42.04 3.06
N PRO A 663 14.38 -41.79 1.98
CA PRO A 663 13.73 -40.50 1.74
C PRO A 663 12.74 -40.08 2.84
N GLU A 664 12.09 -41.03 3.51
CA GLU A 664 11.11 -40.75 4.55
C GLU A 664 11.78 -40.25 5.83
N THR A 665 12.94 -40.81 6.15
CA THR A 665 13.80 -40.36 7.25
C THR A 665 14.45 -39.01 6.91
N ALA A 666 14.90 -38.80 5.68
CA ALA A 666 15.56 -37.57 5.24
C ALA A 666 14.59 -36.40 4.94
N HIS A 667 13.27 -36.63 4.96
CA HIS A 667 12.27 -35.68 4.50
C HIS A 667 12.36 -34.30 5.16
N MET A 668 12.44 -34.25 6.50
CA MET A 668 12.51 -33.00 7.25
C MET A 668 13.79 -32.22 6.94
N TYR A 669 14.94 -32.89 6.93
CA TYR A 669 16.22 -32.24 6.61
C TYR A 669 16.23 -31.70 5.17
N SER A 670 15.73 -32.48 4.21
CA SER A 670 15.61 -32.08 2.81
C SER A 670 14.70 -30.87 2.65
N THR A 671 13.58 -30.83 3.37
CA THR A 671 12.65 -29.69 3.39
C THR A 671 13.32 -28.44 3.97
N LEU A 672 14.03 -28.57 5.09
CA LEU A 672 14.78 -27.46 5.69
C LEU A 672 15.86 -26.93 4.73
N ARG A 673 16.54 -27.80 3.97
CA ARG A 673 17.53 -27.38 2.96
C ARG A 673 16.88 -26.67 1.77
N GLN A 674 15.84 -27.25 1.17
CA GLN A 674 15.15 -26.68 0.01
C GLN A 674 14.56 -25.31 0.32
N GLN A 675 13.99 -25.15 1.51
CA GLN A 675 13.40 -23.88 1.95
C GLN A 675 14.42 -22.89 2.53
N ARG A 676 15.72 -23.23 2.56
CA ARG A 676 16.80 -22.41 3.17
C ARG A 676 16.53 -22.05 4.64
N ARG A 677 16.07 -23.04 5.42
CA ARG A 677 15.67 -22.91 6.83
C ARG A 677 16.59 -23.62 7.82
N VAL A 678 17.66 -24.24 7.37
CA VAL A 678 18.77 -24.64 8.26
C VAL A 678 19.47 -23.36 8.76
N GLN A 679 19.78 -23.28 10.04
CA GLN A 679 20.43 -22.11 10.63
C GLN A 679 21.80 -21.86 10.01
N THR A 680 22.18 -20.58 9.87
CA THR A 680 23.51 -20.19 9.39
C THR A 680 24.57 -20.22 10.49
N GLU A 681 24.13 -20.18 11.75
CA GLU A 681 24.96 -20.21 12.95
C GLU A 681 24.39 -21.24 13.94
N PHE A 682 25.26 -22.05 14.54
CA PHE A 682 24.85 -23.10 15.47
C PHE A 682 25.48 -22.88 16.84
N HIS A 683 24.67 -23.03 17.88
CA HIS A 683 25.11 -22.83 19.25
C HIS A 683 24.33 -23.69 20.23
N VAL A 684 24.96 -23.97 21.37
CA VAL A 684 24.30 -24.52 22.57
C VAL A 684 24.00 -23.36 23.51
N THR A 685 22.73 -23.09 23.81
CA THR A 685 22.37 -22.05 24.78
C THR A 685 22.73 -22.51 26.19
N LEU A 686 23.55 -21.76 26.90
CA LEU A 686 23.88 -22.01 28.31
C LEU A 686 22.80 -21.43 29.23
N ILE A 687 22.44 -20.17 29.01
CA ILE A 687 21.37 -19.49 29.77
C ILE A 687 20.86 -18.27 28.98
N HIS A 688 19.54 -18.10 28.92
CA HIS A 688 18.89 -16.92 28.33
C HIS A 688 18.57 -15.89 29.42
N LYS A 689 18.60 -14.59 29.10
CA LYS A 689 18.31 -13.51 30.05
C LYS A 689 16.94 -13.65 30.74
N ALA A 690 15.97 -14.27 30.07
CA ALA A 690 14.66 -14.57 30.64
C ALA A 690 14.74 -15.47 31.89
N MET A 691 15.78 -16.30 32.00
CA MET A 691 16.05 -17.22 33.11
C MET A 691 17.08 -16.66 34.11
N ALA A 692 17.55 -15.42 33.91
CA ALA A 692 18.59 -14.82 34.74
C ALA A 692 18.18 -14.64 36.21
N ASN A 693 16.89 -14.38 36.46
CA ASN A 693 16.38 -14.23 37.83
C ASN A 693 16.25 -15.60 38.54
N GLU A 694 15.88 -16.64 37.80
CA GLU A 694 15.69 -18.00 38.34
C GLU A 694 17.04 -18.72 38.57
N HIS A 695 18.04 -18.41 37.76
CA HIS A 695 19.40 -18.95 37.85
C HIS A 695 20.44 -17.84 38.05
N SER A 696 20.21 -16.98 39.04
CA SER A 696 21.01 -15.76 39.29
C SER A 696 22.49 -16.02 39.53
N GLU A 697 22.84 -17.13 40.21
CA GLU A 697 24.23 -17.52 40.45
C GLU A 697 24.95 -17.90 39.15
N HIS A 698 24.29 -18.69 38.30
CA HIS A 698 24.85 -19.12 37.01
C HIS A 698 24.99 -17.97 36.03
N TRP A 699 23.97 -17.09 35.94
CA TRP A 699 24.01 -15.87 35.15
C TRP A 699 25.10 -14.91 35.64
N GLY A 700 25.19 -14.71 36.96
CA GLY A 700 26.20 -13.87 37.60
C GLY A 700 27.61 -14.33 37.26
N ARG A 701 27.91 -15.63 37.43
CA ARG A 701 29.22 -16.22 37.11
C ARG A 701 29.64 -15.97 35.65
N LEU A 702 28.75 -16.23 34.69
CA LEU A 702 29.07 -16.05 33.27
C LEU A 702 29.19 -14.57 32.89
N LEU A 703 28.41 -13.70 33.53
CA LEU A 703 28.51 -12.26 33.36
C LEU A 703 29.83 -11.71 33.92
N ASP A 704 30.27 -12.23 35.07
CA ASP A 704 31.57 -11.89 35.65
C ASP A 704 32.73 -12.34 34.74
N MET A 705 32.68 -13.57 34.21
CA MET A 705 33.64 -14.07 33.22
C MET A 705 33.67 -13.18 31.97
N HIS A 706 32.50 -12.72 31.50
CA HIS A 706 32.40 -11.80 30.35
C HIS A 706 32.98 -10.42 30.64
N ASN A 707 32.67 -9.86 31.79
CA ASN A 707 33.20 -8.57 32.20
C ASN A 707 34.73 -8.61 32.39
N GLN A 708 35.28 -9.72 32.90
CA GLN A 708 36.72 -9.94 33.01
C GLN A 708 37.38 -10.09 31.63
N ALA A 709 36.83 -10.93 30.76
CA ALA A 709 37.36 -11.14 29.40
C ALA A 709 37.24 -9.89 28.51
N ALA A 710 36.29 -9.00 28.78
CA ALA A 710 36.13 -7.73 28.08
C ALA A 710 37.17 -6.65 28.47
N GLN A 711 37.96 -6.85 29.53
CA GLN A 711 39.01 -5.90 29.97
C GLN A 711 40.38 -6.15 29.32
N GLY A 712 40.57 -7.24 28.58
CA GLY A 712 41.79 -7.52 27.79
C GLY A 712 41.80 -6.84 26.41
N GLU A 713 42.97 -6.73 25.77
CA GLU A 713 43.13 -6.16 24.43
C GLU A 713 42.28 -6.92 23.38
N GLN A 714 41.19 -6.30 22.92
CA GLN A 714 40.31 -6.87 21.90
C GLN A 714 40.88 -6.62 20.49
N SER A 715 41.11 -7.70 19.75
CA SER A 715 41.47 -7.64 18.32
C SER A 715 40.25 -7.23 17.48
N PRO A 716 40.39 -6.32 16.48
CA PRO A 716 39.28 -5.86 15.63
C PRO A 716 38.60 -6.95 14.78
N LEU A 717 39.15 -8.18 14.77
CA LEU A 717 38.61 -9.33 14.05
C LEU A 717 37.65 -10.21 14.89
N GLN A 718 37.51 -9.98 16.20
CA GLN A 718 36.58 -10.73 17.07
C GLN A 718 35.74 -9.78 17.93
N PRO A 719 34.48 -9.49 17.55
CA PRO A 719 33.69 -8.44 18.20
C PRO A 719 33.17 -8.79 19.61
N GLU A 720 33.26 -10.06 20.05
CA GLU A 720 32.84 -10.50 21.39
C GLU A 720 33.95 -11.35 22.05
N PRO A 721 34.28 -11.12 23.33
CA PRO A 721 35.37 -11.79 24.02
C PRO A 721 35.09 -13.28 24.21
N LYS A 722 36.11 -14.12 23.97
CA LYS A 722 36.08 -15.56 24.25
C LYS A 722 36.10 -15.76 25.78
N LEU A 723 35.05 -16.37 26.32
CA LEU A 723 34.93 -16.66 27.76
C LEU A 723 35.62 -17.97 28.14
N GLY A 724 35.76 -18.87 27.17
CA GLY A 724 36.34 -20.19 27.37
C GLY A 724 36.10 -21.07 26.15
N ALA A 725 36.50 -22.33 26.25
CA ALA A 725 36.21 -23.36 25.27
C ALA A 725 35.50 -24.53 25.94
N CYS A 726 34.62 -25.19 25.20
CA CYS A 726 33.85 -26.32 25.69
C CYS A 726 33.73 -27.38 24.59
N LYS A 727 33.99 -28.63 24.93
CA LYS A 727 33.76 -29.77 24.05
C LYS A 727 32.27 -30.07 24.01
N VAL A 728 31.71 -30.11 22.81
CA VAL A 728 30.31 -30.42 22.56
C VAL A 728 30.23 -31.74 21.83
N ARG A 729 29.83 -32.79 22.55
CA ARG A 729 29.58 -34.11 21.99
C ARG A 729 28.16 -34.16 21.43
N LEU A 730 28.02 -34.40 20.13
CA LEU A 730 26.71 -34.62 19.51
C LEU A 730 26.30 -36.08 19.72
N GLU A 731 25.17 -36.32 20.39
CA GLU A 731 24.74 -37.68 20.71
C GLU A 731 23.71 -38.19 19.71
N ARG A 732 22.65 -37.42 19.50
CA ARG A 732 21.52 -37.80 18.67
C ARG A 732 20.94 -36.58 17.98
N LEU A 733 20.39 -36.76 16.80
CA LEU A 733 19.56 -35.79 16.11
C LEU A 733 18.10 -36.17 16.33
N VAL A 734 17.27 -35.24 16.79
CA VAL A 734 15.85 -35.44 17.09
C VAL A 734 15.02 -34.41 16.32
N TRP A 735 13.92 -34.82 15.71
CA TRP A 735 13.04 -33.92 14.96
C TRP A 735 11.59 -34.41 14.91
N ASP A 736 10.69 -33.48 14.65
CA ASP A 736 9.29 -33.71 14.28
C ASP A 736 8.97 -32.92 12.99
N GLU A 737 7.69 -32.71 12.69
CA GLU A 737 7.26 -31.90 11.53
C GLU A 737 7.52 -30.39 11.71
N ARG A 738 7.84 -29.93 12.93
CA ARG A 738 8.01 -28.51 13.28
C ARG A 738 9.46 -28.08 13.26
N LEU A 739 10.37 -28.85 13.84
CA LEU A 739 11.78 -28.47 13.97
C LEU A 739 12.72 -29.66 14.13
N MET A 740 14.02 -29.39 13.97
CA MET A 740 15.10 -30.36 14.13
C MET A 740 16.17 -29.82 15.07
N ALA A 741 16.68 -30.65 15.99
CA ALA A 741 17.72 -30.29 16.95
C ALA A 741 18.65 -31.47 17.30
N PHE A 742 19.94 -31.19 17.52
CA PHE A 742 20.85 -32.15 18.13
C PHE A 742 20.71 -32.15 19.64
N VAL A 743 20.68 -33.32 20.26
CA VAL A 743 20.93 -33.54 21.68
C VAL A 743 22.44 -33.65 21.89
N VAL A 744 22.97 -32.89 22.84
CA VAL A 744 24.42 -32.77 23.04
C VAL A 744 24.81 -32.94 24.50
N ARG A 745 26.09 -33.24 24.74
CA ARG A 745 26.71 -33.13 26.06
C ARG A 745 27.86 -32.16 26.04
N LEU A 746 27.95 -31.34 27.08
CA LEU A 746 29.04 -30.41 27.31
C LEU A 746 30.10 -31.06 28.19
N ALA A 747 31.36 -30.96 27.78
CA ALA A 747 32.52 -31.42 28.53
C ALA A 747 33.58 -30.31 28.58
N PRO A 748 34.41 -30.25 29.65
CA PRO A 748 35.56 -29.36 29.68
C PRO A 748 36.59 -29.78 28.62
N VAL A 749 37.35 -28.82 28.10
CA VAL A 749 38.51 -29.10 27.24
C VAL A 749 39.65 -29.68 28.09
N ASP A 750 40.44 -30.60 27.53
CA ASP A 750 41.52 -31.27 28.26
C ASP A 750 42.53 -30.23 28.79
N GLY A 751 42.80 -30.26 30.10
CA GLY A 751 43.67 -29.30 30.77
C GLY A 751 42.99 -27.99 31.22
N SER A 752 41.67 -27.84 31.04
CA SER A 752 40.89 -26.73 31.60
C SER A 752 40.21 -27.11 32.91
N ASN A 753 40.27 -26.22 33.91
CA ASN A 753 39.50 -26.33 35.16
C ASN A 753 38.09 -25.71 35.05
N GLU A 754 37.73 -25.11 33.90
CA GLU A 754 36.46 -24.43 33.71
C GLU A 754 35.38 -25.37 33.18
N GLN A 755 34.27 -25.45 33.91
CA GLN A 755 33.09 -26.22 33.50
C GLN A 755 31.94 -25.31 33.09
N PHE A 756 31.43 -25.52 31.87
CA PHE A 756 30.25 -24.85 31.34
C PHE A 756 29.07 -25.82 31.31
N SER A 757 27.94 -25.37 31.83
CA SER A 757 26.69 -26.14 31.87
C SER A 757 25.54 -25.29 31.34
N THR A 758 24.52 -25.93 30.79
CA THR A 758 23.28 -25.27 30.39
C THR A 758 22.25 -25.37 31.51
N VAL A 759 21.38 -24.37 31.63
CA VAL A 759 20.19 -24.42 32.49
C VAL A 759 19.00 -25.09 31.80
N ASN A 760 19.07 -25.30 30.48
CA ASN A 760 18.03 -26.03 29.77
C ASN A 760 18.02 -27.50 30.25
N GLN A 761 16.83 -28.06 30.42
CA GLN A 761 16.64 -29.46 30.84
C GLN A 761 17.38 -30.45 29.92
N THR A 762 17.46 -30.15 28.62
CA THR A 762 18.26 -30.92 27.65
C THR A 762 19.15 -29.96 26.88
N ALA A 763 20.47 -30.19 26.96
CA ALA A 763 21.44 -29.46 26.16
C ALA A 763 21.26 -29.80 24.68
N HIS A 764 21.11 -28.78 23.85
CA HIS A 764 20.81 -28.98 22.45
C HIS A 764 21.32 -27.88 21.53
N VAL A 765 21.38 -28.21 20.24
CA VAL A 765 21.66 -27.29 19.13
C VAL A 765 20.48 -27.32 18.17
N THR A 766 19.79 -26.20 17.98
CA THR A 766 18.70 -26.14 17.00
C THR A 766 19.28 -26.13 15.58
N VAL A 767 18.80 -27.02 14.72
CA VAL A 767 19.24 -27.14 13.32
C VAL A 767 18.42 -26.25 12.41
N GLY A 768 17.10 -26.23 12.58
CA GLY A 768 16.19 -25.44 11.74
C GLY A 768 14.72 -25.65 12.12
N THR A 769 13.85 -24.74 11.67
CA THR A 769 12.40 -24.78 11.91
C THR A 769 11.64 -24.78 10.59
N ALA A 770 10.52 -25.51 10.51
CA ALA A 770 9.76 -25.71 9.27
C ALA A 770 9.09 -24.42 8.74
N SER A 771 8.74 -23.48 9.63
CA SER A 771 8.03 -22.24 9.29
C SER A 771 8.50 -21.05 10.15
N PRO A 772 8.41 -19.76 9.72
CA PRO A 772 9.02 -18.63 10.43
C PRO A 772 8.29 -18.26 11.73
N ASP A 773 7.06 -18.74 11.88
CA ASP A 773 6.25 -18.65 13.10
C ASP A 773 6.74 -19.61 14.20
N ILE A 774 7.50 -20.64 13.85
CA ILE A 774 8.07 -21.61 14.79
C ILE A 774 9.40 -21.06 15.31
N LYS A 775 9.47 -20.83 16.63
CA LYS A 775 10.65 -20.22 17.26
C LYS A 775 11.67 -21.30 17.68
N PRO A 776 12.99 -21.06 17.57
CA PRO A 776 14.01 -22.01 18.03
C PRO A 776 13.89 -22.45 19.50
N VAL A 777 13.26 -21.64 20.36
CA VAL A 777 13.00 -21.99 21.77
C VAL A 777 12.12 -23.24 21.91
N GLU A 778 11.29 -23.54 20.90
CA GLU A 778 10.44 -24.74 20.86
C GLU A 778 11.25 -26.05 20.84
N SER A 779 12.56 -26.00 20.53
CA SER A 779 13.46 -27.15 20.68
C SER A 779 13.48 -27.70 22.10
N ASN A 780 13.30 -26.85 23.13
CA ASN A 780 13.16 -27.31 24.51
C ASN A 780 11.89 -28.15 24.69
N HIS A 781 10.77 -27.75 24.08
CA HIS A 781 9.50 -28.47 24.17
C HIS A 781 9.56 -29.81 23.43
N LEU A 782 10.17 -29.83 22.23
CA LEU A 782 10.37 -31.08 21.49
C LEU A 782 11.18 -32.08 22.31
N LEU A 783 12.30 -31.65 22.89
CA LEU A 783 13.19 -32.55 23.62
C LEU A 783 12.61 -33.01 24.97
N ALA A 784 11.83 -32.16 25.64
CA ALA A 784 11.09 -32.55 26.83
C ALA A 784 10.05 -33.65 26.50
N ARG A 785 9.30 -33.48 25.40
CA ARG A 785 8.38 -34.51 24.91
C ARG A 785 9.10 -35.79 24.51
N TRP A 786 10.21 -35.68 23.80
CA TRP A 786 11.02 -36.83 23.40
C TRP A 786 11.51 -37.66 24.60
N LEU A 787 11.92 -37.01 25.70
CA LEU A 787 12.33 -37.71 26.93
C LEU A 787 11.17 -38.43 27.65
N GLN A 788 9.94 -37.94 27.48
CA GLN A 788 8.74 -38.51 28.12
C GLN A 788 8.06 -39.58 27.26
N GLU A 789 7.91 -39.31 25.97
CA GLU A 789 7.10 -40.08 25.02
C GLU A 789 7.94 -41.07 24.19
N GLY A 790 9.26 -40.83 24.04
CA GLY A 790 10.14 -41.62 23.18
C GLY A 790 9.96 -41.34 21.68
N SER A 791 10.75 -42.04 20.86
CA SER A 791 10.70 -41.98 19.39
C SER A 791 9.81 -43.09 18.81
N GLY A 792 9.24 -42.87 17.61
CA GLY A 792 8.42 -43.85 16.88
C GLY A 792 6.95 -43.42 16.70
N PRO A 793 5.95 -44.05 17.35
CA PRO A 793 4.52 -43.77 17.11
C PRO A 793 4.06 -42.34 17.46
N THR A 794 4.92 -41.56 18.13
CA THR A 794 4.67 -40.21 18.66
C THR A 794 4.87 -39.10 17.62
N GLY A 795 5.31 -39.46 16.41
CA GLY A 795 5.71 -38.51 15.36
C GLY A 795 7.10 -37.90 15.57
N ILE A 796 7.78 -38.24 16.67
CA ILE A 796 9.17 -37.83 16.94
C ILE A 796 10.12 -38.86 16.33
N LYS A 797 10.99 -38.40 15.43
CA LYS A 797 12.03 -39.18 14.78
C LYS A 797 13.39 -38.86 15.41
N GLU A 798 14.28 -39.84 15.43
CA GLU A 798 15.64 -39.66 15.94
C GLU A 798 16.67 -40.51 15.19
N ILE A 799 17.91 -40.02 15.12
CA ILE A 799 19.07 -40.77 14.62
C ILE A 799 20.24 -40.58 15.58
N PRO A 800 20.90 -41.67 16.04
CA PRO A 800 22.16 -41.55 16.78
C PRO A 800 23.27 -41.03 15.87
N VAL A 801 24.07 -40.10 16.37
CA VAL A 801 25.25 -39.61 15.66
C VAL A 801 26.32 -40.70 15.73
N LYS A 802 26.70 -41.26 14.57
CA LYS A 802 27.69 -42.34 14.49
C LYS A 802 29.10 -41.79 14.68
N GLY A 803 29.89 -42.47 15.52
CA GLY A 803 31.22 -42.02 15.94
C GLY A 803 31.13 -41.08 17.14
N ASN A 804 32.17 -41.06 17.98
CA ASN A 804 32.27 -40.10 19.09
C ASN A 804 32.56 -38.70 18.52
N VAL A 805 31.54 -38.07 17.93
CA VAL A 805 31.66 -36.75 17.28
C VAL A 805 31.65 -35.67 18.35
N GLU A 806 32.84 -35.17 18.64
CA GLU A 806 33.08 -34.08 19.58
C GLU A 806 33.57 -32.85 18.81
N LEU A 807 32.94 -31.71 19.05
CA LEU A 807 33.28 -30.43 18.46
C LEU A 807 33.82 -29.50 19.55
N GLU A 808 34.94 -28.84 19.29
CA GLU A 808 35.39 -27.74 20.15
C GLU A 808 34.53 -26.49 19.85
N GLY A 809 33.78 -26.05 20.85
CA GLY A 809 32.95 -24.86 20.81
C GLY A 809 33.56 -23.72 21.61
N THR A 810 33.25 -22.49 21.21
CA THR A 810 33.73 -21.28 21.89
C THR A 810 32.62 -20.68 22.72
N VAL A 811 32.86 -20.48 24.01
CA VAL A 811 31.87 -19.86 24.91
C VAL A 811 31.89 -18.35 24.75
N LYS A 812 30.74 -17.76 24.46
CA LYS A 812 30.57 -16.32 24.22
C LYS A 812 29.25 -15.80 24.79
N ALA A 813 29.22 -14.51 25.04
CA ALA A 813 28.02 -13.78 25.40
C ALA A 813 27.40 -13.19 24.14
N VAL A 814 26.20 -13.61 23.76
CA VAL A 814 25.50 -13.05 22.60
C VAL A 814 24.77 -11.79 23.03
N LEU A 815 25.17 -10.66 22.44
CA LEU A 815 24.62 -9.36 22.77
C LEU A 815 23.25 -9.16 22.13
N SER A 816 22.36 -8.46 22.84
CA SER A 816 21.02 -8.11 22.35
C SER A 816 21.07 -7.46 20.95
N LYS A 817 20.20 -7.95 20.05
CA LYS A 817 20.04 -7.39 18.69
C LYS A 817 19.66 -5.91 18.80
N ARG A 818 20.25 -5.09 17.93
CA ARG A 818 20.03 -3.62 17.90
C ARG A 818 18.61 -3.26 17.53
#